data_AF-A0A944SAE4-F1
#
_entry.id   AF-A0A944SAE4-F1
#
_cell.length_a   1.000
_cell.length_b   1.000
_cell.length_c   1.000
_cell.angle_alpha   90.00
_cell.angle_beta   90.00
_cell.angle_gamma   90.00
#
_symmetry.space_group_name_H-M   'P 1'
#
loop_
_entity.id
_entity.type
_entity.pdbx_description
1 polymer ?
#
loop_
_entity_poly.entity_id
_entity_poly.type
_entity_poly.pdbx_seq_one_letter_code
_entity_poly.pdbx_strand_id
1 'polypeptide(L)'
;MSRKLKSILLFFIYLLAITKAKSVFAIYPVVSRKKMRRFGLLLIGLVFFFGITIASPAYGATEFVSIVDPDNATGTDYTTLSAWEAGVQTDLTAATTLVFSHGGITGAIADTDTVTGATSGATAGVVHATDTQILLETISGTFESGEQIYVTQNVNYVTSSDAGNSAIAVATCRSTGGSFDESLVEIDGWTVSEDNYVKVWTDPDDIYGRHNATFSSRGYVMLSLSGASSYNIAVKENYTIIDGLIIVRISSNWAYGNAINISSTYGDMEGIIIRNNFLIQDSIASTDTSRELLYCHTSDGVDDSDVKIHNNVLISQTADLDYGLYIDLDYTNTEAEQSEVYNNTIYGYFDEAAVYITNDNVSDDTYGVLFFNNYAANIHTTTSKPDYSLNGFYDNTSTIFTNNASDDATAGTSNSNQRILIADADFDDVNGYDMHIGQNSSLKDEGNSALIVSDGDTAGMYYDIDYTARDVLVDIGADEVPVEFVSIICEGTGTGGNCADLDYNTLNAWEDAVEVDLTIGTTRVFSGSISGTLAENATVNLCNASTDTGIDGVVVAHTDSGQILIDGITGSTNPVTTTSGYLWKADVCGGEGGDQWTVSGTGDDLGASVRAVAEIDGGWSVSDVGRNIDGWGTDSDNYVKIYTTDLARHDGKWNENKYRVISTATADYHNTMRLYSLNVRIEGIQLGIHTGAYLEPQSIGIWSDAPDLIDYTFSHNIIRQLSGTASSRGIGGDAGRTPGGDLNIFNNIIYGFTGYGIVSYCTGEVSIYNNTLYDNASGIIAYQGDVVAKNNLIASTTNPYSNTFAAGTDYNATDGTDDIGTGDNNIINASISFVSTTTGSEDLHLDPDANTDVIDAGINLRTDANINVITDIDGGTRSNGFDIGADEAAVKIYRSVGPSNTTALSTGSSTTLTINDLTATFSTAQPDNIGVGDAIQYDSDNNNSIDAIAFIAKRLSSSQYLVHSASGTLPTVVSNDNDWQIYRSYTSLSLAETGTENTGINPTVRNFDTWSGGHDLVTANNIWNIACYGDAVDTTAVTIDGWTTGSGNYLKIFTPVSSSEVGVTQRHKGKWDSDKYNI
;
A
#
# COMPACT_ATOMS: atom_id res chain seq x y z
N MET A 1 71.19 -44.72 -13.52
CA MET A 1 70.15 -43.77 -13.08
C MET A 1 68.95 -43.95 -13.99
N SER A 2 67.87 -44.57 -13.50
CA SER A 2 66.85 -45.18 -14.37
C SER A 2 65.64 -44.27 -14.60
N ARG A 3 65.06 -44.37 -15.80
CA ARG A 3 63.83 -43.68 -16.25
C ARG A 3 62.62 -43.85 -15.30
N LYS A 4 62.66 -44.77 -14.33
CA LYS A 4 61.59 -44.95 -13.34
C LYS A 4 61.48 -43.83 -12.30
N LEU A 5 62.54 -43.05 -12.04
CA LEU A 5 62.48 -41.97 -11.04
C LEU A 5 61.94 -40.64 -11.62
N LYS A 6 61.97 -40.46 -12.96
CA LYS A 6 61.39 -39.28 -13.63
C LYS A 6 59.89 -39.38 -13.85
N SER A 7 59.32 -40.58 -13.96
CA SER A 7 57.87 -40.77 -14.14
C SER A 7 57.08 -40.67 -12.84
N ILE A 8 57.70 -40.95 -11.70
CA ILE A 8 57.05 -40.79 -10.37
C ILE A 8 57.03 -39.31 -9.96
N LEU A 9 58.08 -38.54 -10.30
CA LEU A 9 58.11 -37.09 -10.05
C LEU A 9 57.18 -36.31 -11.00
N LEU A 10 56.98 -36.77 -12.24
CA LEU A 10 56.00 -36.17 -13.16
C LEU A 10 54.54 -36.46 -12.76
N PHE A 11 54.27 -37.60 -12.10
CA PHE A 11 52.93 -37.96 -11.66
C PHE A 11 52.49 -37.13 -10.43
N PHE A 12 53.41 -36.80 -9.53
CA PHE A 12 53.13 -35.89 -8.41
C PHE A 12 52.99 -34.41 -8.84
N ILE A 13 53.69 -33.98 -9.89
CA ILE A 13 53.52 -32.63 -10.46
C ILE A 13 52.19 -32.51 -11.24
N TYR A 14 51.68 -33.61 -11.79
CA TYR A 14 50.38 -33.61 -12.49
C TYR A 14 49.19 -33.67 -11.53
N LEU A 15 49.35 -34.26 -10.35
CA LEU A 15 48.29 -34.28 -9.32
C LEU A 15 48.16 -32.94 -8.58
N LEU A 16 49.25 -32.16 -8.48
CA LEU A 16 49.24 -30.82 -7.89
C LEU A 16 48.75 -29.72 -8.87
N ALA A 17 48.53 -30.05 -10.14
CA ALA A 17 48.17 -29.10 -11.19
C ALA A 17 46.71 -29.23 -11.67
N ILE A 18 45.90 -30.10 -11.05
CA ILE A 18 44.49 -30.34 -11.41
C ILE A 18 43.52 -29.62 -10.44
N THR A 19 44.00 -28.97 -9.38
CA THR A 19 43.13 -28.28 -8.42
C THR A 19 42.98 -26.77 -8.61
N LYS A 20 43.46 -26.15 -9.71
CA LYS A 20 43.10 -24.75 -10.03
C LYS A 20 42.91 -24.51 -11.53
N ALA A 21 41.84 -23.78 -11.84
CA ALA A 21 41.44 -23.14 -13.10
C ALA A 21 40.46 -23.89 -14.04
N LYS A 22 39.18 -23.52 -13.93
CA LYS A 22 38.18 -23.50 -15.02
C LYS A 22 38.65 -22.49 -16.09
N SER A 23 38.59 -22.88 -17.36
CA SER A 23 38.14 -22.09 -18.54
C SER A 23 38.88 -22.38 -19.86
N VAL A 24 38.11 -22.22 -20.94
CA VAL A 24 38.45 -22.11 -22.38
C VAL A 24 38.28 -23.37 -23.26
N PHE A 25 37.15 -23.36 -23.97
CA PHE A 25 36.84 -24.12 -25.20
C PHE A 25 37.64 -23.60 -26.40
N ALA A 26 38.28 -24.49 -27.19
CA ALA A 26 38.48 -24.33 -28.65
C ALA A 26 39.01 -25.63 -29.36
N ILE A 27 38.11 -26.32 -30.08
CA ILE A 27 38.18 -26.89 -31.45
C ILE A 27 39.48 -27.62 -31.95
N TYR A 28 39.42 -28.98 -31.97
CA TYR A 28 39.76 -30.03 -33.01
C TYR A 28 41.01 -29.96 -33.97
N PRO A 29 41.43 -31.04 -34.71
CA PRO A 29 41.22 -32.51 -34.60
C PRO A 29 42.45 -33.44 -34.96
N VAL A 30 42.21 -34.77 -34.91
CA VAL A 30 42.86 -35.91 -35.65
C VAL A 30 44.15 -36.54 -35.08
N VAL A 31 44.06 -37.78 -34.57
CA VAL A 31 44.66 -38.99 -35.20
C VAL A 31 43.87 -40.26 -34.81
N SER A 32 43.69 -41.10 -35.82
CA SER A 32 42.78 -42.23 -35.98
C SER A 32 42.92 -43.44 -35.04
N ARG A 33 41.75 -44.00 -34.72
CA ARG A 33 41.47 -45.39 -34.33
C ARG A 33 42.21 -46.41 -35.21
N LYS A 34 43.28 -47.06 -34.70
CA LYS A 34 43.69 -48.43 -35.09
C LYS A 34 44.93 -48.93 -34.33
N LYS A 35 44.89 -49.01 -32.99
CA LYS A 35 45.91 -49.79 -32.22
C LYS A 35 45.59 -50.04 -30.74
N MET A 36 44.35 -50.39 -30.39
CA MET A 36 44.03 -50.95 -29.05
C MET A 36 43.00 -52.08 -29.14
N ARG A 37 43.42 -53.24 -29.65
CA ARG A 37 42.62 -54.48 -29.60
C ARG A 37 43.36 -55.69 -29.04
N ARG A 38 44.46 -55.49 -28.31
CA ARG A 38 45.21 -56.59 -27.66
C ARG A 38 45.74 -56.25 -26.25
N PHE A 39 44.96 -55.47 -25.49
CA PHE A 39 45.23 -55.20 -24.07
C PHE A 39 44.01 -55.44 -23.15
N GLY A 40 42.94 -56.04 -23.68
CA GLY A 40 41.66 -56.17 -22.99
C GLY A 40 41.39 -57.51 -22.29
N LEU A 41 42.43 -58.32 -21.96
CA LEU A 41 42.19 -59.64 -21.36
C LEU A 41 43.06 -60.00 -20.14
N LEU A 42 43.77 -59.03 -19.55
CA LEU A 42 44.52 -59.27 -18.30
C LEU A 42 44.16 -58.29 -17.16
N LEU A 43 43.12 -57.47 -17.34
CA LEU A 43 42.66 -56.48 -16.35
C LEU A 43 41.24 -56.76 -15.82
N ILE A 44 40.70 -57.96 -16.07
CA ILE A 44 39.34 -58.37 -15.62
C ILE A 44 39.41 -59.30 -14.38
N GLY A 45 40.61 -59.74 -13.97
CA GLY A 45 40.78 -60.70 -12.87
C GLY A 45 41.21 -60.13 -11.52
N LEU A 46 41.48 -58.82 -11.40
CA LEU A 46 42.04 -58.23 -10.17
C LEU A 46 41.19 -57.12 -9.53
N VAL A 47 40.02 -56.81 -10.10
CA VAL A 47 39.06 -55.81 -9.58
C VAL A 47 37.97 -56.46 -8.71
N PHE A 48 37.97 -57.79 -8.57
CA PHE A 48 36.89 -58.52 -7.88
C PHE A 48 37.10 -58.78 -6.37
N PHE A 49 38.06 -58.13 -5.71
CA PHE A 49 38.35 -58.43 -4.29
C PHE A 49 38.67 -57.24 -3.36
N PHE A 50 38.44 -56.00 -3.79
CA PHE A 50 38.46 -54.84 -2.88
C PHE A 50 37.32 -53.88 -3.23
N GLY A 51 36.38 -53.72 -2.29
CA GLY A 51 35.42 -52.62 -2.23
C GLY A 51 34.39 -52.54 -3.36
N ILE A 52 33.38 -53.40 -3.32
CA ILE A 52 32.05 -52.96 -3.77
C ILE A 52 31.55 -52.04 -2.65
N THR A 53 31.78 -50.74 -2.78
CA THR A 53 30.85 -49.76 -2.21
C THR A 53 29.60 -49.87 -3.07
N ILE A 54 28.53 -50.38 -2.46
CA ILE A 54 27.20 -50.21 -3.00
C ILE A 54 26.98 -48.70 -2.93
N ALA A 55 26.93 -48.02 -4.07
CA ALA A 55 26.36 -46.69 -4.09
C ALA A 55 24.92 -46.87 -3.59
N SER A 56 24.62 -46.34 -2.41
CA SER A 56 23.25 -46.09 -2.00
C SER A 56 22.54 -45.37 -3.15
N PRO A 57 21.24 -45.64 -3.40
CA PRO A 57 20.48 -44.74 -4.25
C PRO A 57 20.61 -43.35 -3.62
N ALA A 58 21.09 -42.37 -4.39
CA ALA A 58 20.96 -40.99 -4.01
C ALA A 58 19.46 -40.68 -4.07
N TYR A 59 18.79 -40.78 -2.92
CA TYR A 59 17.45 -40.24 -2.75
C TYR A 59 17.62 -38.73 -2.59
N GLY A 60 16.94 -37.93 -3.41
CA GLY A 60 16.93 -36.48 -3.21
C GLY A 60 16.38 -36.16 -1.82
N ALA A 61 16.90 -35.13 -1.17
CA ALA A 61 16.38 -34.70 0.12
C ALA A 61 14.92 -34.28 0.00
N THR A 62 14.15 -34.55 1.04
CA THR A 62 12.71 -34.25 1.15
C THR A 62 12.50 -33.46 2.44
N GLU A 63 11.73 -32.38 2.36
CA GLU A 63 11.33 -31.60 3.52
C GLU A 63 10.45 -32.44 4.46
N PHE A 64 10.88 -32.56 5.72
CA PHE A 64 10.05 -32.98 6.82
C PHE A 64 9.41 -31.73 7.43
N VAL A 65 8.13 -31.52 7.11
CA VAL A 65 7.42 -30.29 7.40
C VAL A 65 6.62 -30.43 8.69
N SER A 66 6.96 -29.62 9.70
CA SER A 66 6.21 -29.45 10.94
C SER A 66 5.52 -28.08 10.96
N ILE A 67 4.27 -28.04 11.40
CA ILE A 67 3.51 -26.80 11.55
C ILE A 67 3.72 -26.23 12.96
N VAL A 68 4.22 -25.00 13.03
CA VAL A 68 4.34 -24.22 14.26
C VAL A 68 3.24 -23.16 14.32
N ASP A 69 2.37 -23.26 15.32
CA ASP A 69 1.19 -22.38 15.45
C ASP A 69 0.89 -22.08 16.93
N PRO A 70 1.16 -20.86 17.42
CA PRO A 70 0.95 -20.47 18.82
C PRO A 70 -0.50 -20.60 19.29
N ASP A 71 -1.46 -20.56 18.36
CA ASP A 71 -2.88 -20.70 18.65
C ASP A 71 -3.33 -22.17 18.78
N ASN A 72 -2.44 -23.12 18.46
CA ASN A 72 -2.67 -24.55 18.56
C ASN A 72 -3.95 -25.00 17.82
N ALA A 73 -4.11 -24.52 16.58
CA ALA A 73 -5.21 -24.91 15.72
C ALA A 73 -5.07 -26.36 15.21
N THR A 74 -5.97 -26.76 14.32
CA THR A 74 -5.93 -28.12 13.76
C THR A 74 -4.72 -28.26 12.82
N GLY A 75 -3.99 -29.36 12.95
CA GLY A 75 -2.78 -29.64 12.18
C GLY A 75 -1.49 -29.08 12.80
N THR A 76 -1.56 -28.40 13.95
CA THR A 76 -0.38 -27.93 14.67
C THR A 76 0.43 -29.10 15.24
N ASP A 77 1.73 -29.12 14.95
CA ASP A 77 2.69 -30.06 15.54
C ASP A 77 3.34 -29.47 16.81
N TYR A 78 3.69 -28.18 16.76
CA TYR A 78 4.30 -27.45 17.86
C TYR A 78 3.65 -26.08 18.07
N THR A 79 3.55 -25.61 19.31
CA THR A 79 2.96 -24.29 19.61
C THR A 79 4.00 -23.17 19.68
N THR A 80 5.30 -23.49 19.65
CA THR A 80 6.38 -22.50 19.67
C THR A 80 7.54 -23.02 18.85
N LEU A 81 8.31 -22.11 18.25
CA LEU A 81 9.49 -22.49 17.46
C LEU A 81 10.55 -23.14 18.35
N SER A 82 10.66 -22.70 19.61
CA SER A 82 11.52 -23.33 20.62
C SER A 82 11.15 -24.79 20.91
N ALA A 83 9.86 -25.14 20.90
CA ALA A 83 9.43 -26.52 21.11
C ALA A 83 9.72 -27.40 19.90
N TRP A 84 9.55 -26.87 18.69
CA TRP A 84 9.93 -27.55 17.44
C TRP A 84 11.44 -27.79 17.38
N GLU A 85 12.21 -26.76 17.69
CA GLU A 85 13.67 -26.79 17.69
C GLU A 85 14.16 -27.96 18.55
N ALA A 86 13.75 -28.02 19.82
CA ALA A 86 14.12 -29.10 20.73
C ALA A 86 13.56 -30.48 20.34
N GLY A 87 12.47 -30.54 19.56
CA GLY A 87 11.77 -31.77 19.19
C GLY A 87 12.32 -32.46 17.93
N VAL A 88 12.94 -31.70 17.02
CA VAL A 88 13.31 -32.18 15.67
C VAL A 88 14.84 -32.26 15.46
N GLN A 89 15.65 -31.93 16.46
CA GLN A 89 17.11 -32.11 16.44
C GLN A 89 17.54 -33.54 16.11
N THR A 90 18.34 -33.71 15.06
CA THR A 90 18.97 -34.99 14.69
C THR A 90 20.14 -34.79 13.69
N ASP A 91 20.90 -35.85 13.40
CA ASP A 91 21.88 -35.85 12.31
C ASP A 91 21.15 -36.08 10.98
N LEU A 92 20.94 -35.00 10.22
CA LEU A 92 20.22 -35.02 8.94
C LEU A 92 21.07 -35.61 7.81
N THR A 93 22.40 -35.61 7.97
CA THR A 93 23.34 -36.16 6.98
C THR A 93 23.51 -37.69 7.09
N ALA A 94 23.07 -38.27 8.20
CA ALA A 94 23.17 -39.70 8.41
C ALA A 94 22.29 -40.45 7.40
N ALA A 95 22.88 -41.40 6.68
CA ALA A 95 22.13 -42.33 5.81
C ALA A 95 21.11 -43.21 6.55
N THR A 96 21.08 -43.12 7.89
CA THR A 96 20.13 -43.78 8.79
C THR A 96 19.08 -42.83 9.37
N THR A 97 19.02 -41.59 8.86
CA THR A 97 17.98 -40.60 9.14
C THR A 97 17.18 -40.41 7.87
N LEU A 98 15.90 -40.76 7.89
CA LEU A 98 15.05 -40.70 6.70
C LEU A 98 13.65 -40.22 7.06
N VAL A 99 13.05 -39.44 6.16
CA VAL A 99 11.64 -39.06 6.21
C VAL A 99 10.81 -40.02 5.35
N PHE A 100 9.66 -40.45 5.87
CA PHE A 100 8.71 -41.32 5.18
C PHE A 100 7.34 -40.66 5.10
N SER A 101 6.73 -40.65 3.91
CA SER A 101 5.36 -40.19 3.73
C SER A 101 4.37 -41.30 4.12
N HIS A 102 3.21 -40.94 4.69
CA HIS A 102 2.15 -41.86 5.08
C HIS A 102 0.74 -41.26 5.01
N GLY A 103 -0.28 -42.11 4.98
CA GLY A 103 -1.70 -41.70 4.91
C GLY A 103 -2.38 -41.38 6.25
N GLY A 104 -1.61 -41.25 7.34
CA GLY A 104 -2.11 -40.89 8.68
C GLY A 104 -1.65 -41.87 9.78
N ILE A 105 -1.72 -41.41 11.02
CA ILE A 105 -1.33 -42.18 12.21
C ILE A 105 -2.52 -42.99 12.73
N THR A 106 -2.33 -44.30 12.89
CA THR A 106 -3.29 -45.16 13.64
C THR A 106 -2.78 -45.36 15.06
N GLY A 107 -3.57 -44.98 16.06
CA GLY A 107 -3.19 -45.09 17.47
C GLY A 107 -2.37 -43.88 17.93
N ALA A 108 -1.27 -44.12 18.62
CA ALA A 108 -0.32 -43.08 19.03
C ALA A 108 1.11 -43.52 18.76
N ILE A 109 1.90 -42.63 18.16
CA ILE A 109 3.35 -42.73 18.02
C ILE A 109 3.89 -41.46 18.65
N ALA A 110 4.71 -41.58 19.68
CA ALA A 110 5.31 -40.43 20.35
C ALA A 110 6.77 -40.27 19.91
N ASP A 111 7.29 -39.05 20.00
CA ASP A 111 8.71 -38.77 19.86
C ASP A 111 9.51 -39.67 20.80
N THR A 112 10.69 -40.12 20.37
CA THR A 112 11.57 -41.09 21.02
C THR A 112 11.05 -42.54 21.09
N ASP A 113 9.83 -42.84 20.60
CA ASP A 113 9.38 -44.22 20.47
C ASP A 113 10.32 -45.02 19.55
N THR A 114 10.40 -46.34 19.78
CA THR A 114 11.06 -47.25 18.84
C THR A 114 10.02 -47.91 17.95
N VAL A 115 10.22 -47.79 16.64
CA VAL A 115 9.34 -48.41 15.63
C VAL A 115 10.00 -49.61 14.96
N THR A 116 9.18 -50.52 14.45
CA THR A 116 9.59 -51.70 13.67
C THR A 116 8.79 -51.83 12.39
N GLY A 117 9.43 -52.22 11.30
CA GLY A 117 8.79 -52.52 10.02
C GLY A 117 8.15 -53.91 10.04
N ALA A 118 6.87 -53.99 9.70
CA ALA A 118 6.11 -55.25 9.70
C ALA A 118 6.60 -56.31 8.72
N THR A 119 7.14 -55.87 7.58
CA THR A 119 7.63 -56.77 6.53
C THR A 119 9.15 -56.86 6.58
N SER A 120 9.83 -55.72 6.67
CA SER A 120 11.29 -55.62 6.64
C SER A 120 11.96 -56.08 7.94
N GLY A 121 11.27 -55.90 9.08
CA GLY A 121 11.86 -56.02 10.41
C GLY A 121 12.88 -54.92 10.73
N ALA A 122 12.97 -53.87 9.90
CA ALA A 122 13.83 -52.72 10.17
C ALA A 122 13.37 -52.01 11.46
N THR A 123 14.29 -51.41 12.21
CA THR A 123 13.97 -50.69 13.45
C THR A 123 14.55 -49.28 13.43
N ALA A 124 13.87 -48.32 14.04
CA ALA A 124 14.36 -46.94 14.15
C ALA A 124 13.81 -46.24 15.39
N GLY A 125 14.46 -45.14 15.78
CA GLY A 125 13.90 -44.17 16.71
C GLY A 125 13.02 -43.18 15.95
N VAL A 126 11.91 -42.77 16.56
CA VAL A 126 11.06 -41.69 16.05
C VAL A 126 11.62 -40.37 16.54
N VAL A 127 11.97 -39.48 15.60
CA VAL A 127 12.23 -38.08 15.93
C VAL A 127 10.89 -37.39 16.15
N HIS A 128 10.06 -37.35 15.10
CA HIS A 128 8.71 -36.82 15.16
C HIS A 128 7.81 -37.44 14.07
N ALA A 129 6.49 -37.43 14.30
CA ALA A 129 5.48 -37.91 13.35
C ALA A 129 4.36 -36.88 13.20
N THR A 130 4.26 -36.28 12.01
CA THR A 130 3.19 -35.35 11.64
C THR A 130 1.99 -36.13 11.08
N ASP A 131 0.93 -35.43 10.67
CA ASP A 131 -0.24 -36.07 10.06
C ASP A 131 0.06 -36.82 8.75
N THR A 132 1.14 -36.45 8.05
CA THR A 132 1.47 -36.99 6.72
C THR A 132 2.87 -37.56 6.59
N GLN A 133 3.77 -37.28 7.53
CA GLN A 133 5.17 -37.70 7.46
C GLN A 133 5.66 -38.23 8.81
N ILE A 134 6.67 -39.10 8.78
CA ILE A 134 7.41 -39.52 9.97
C ILE A 134 8.91 -39.41 9.72
N LEU A 135 9.62 -38.71 10.61
CA LEU A 135 11.07 -38.61 10.61
C LEU A 135 11.65 -39.65 11.55
N LEU A 136 12.50 -40.52 10.99
CA LEU A 136 13.11 -41.63 11.72
C LEU A 136 14.62 -41.49 11.72
N GLU A 137 15.24 -41.76 12.87
CA GLU A 137 16.68 -41.76 13.03
C GLU A 137 17.21 -43.12 13.49
N THR A 138 18.53 -43.30 13.41
CA THR A 138 19.25 -44.52 13.84
C THR A 138 18.71 -45.82 13.21
N ILE A 139 18.19 -45.73 11.98
CA ILE A 139 17.60 -46.84 11.23
C ILE A 139 18.58 -48.02 11.12
N SER A 140 18.11 -49.19 11.55
CA SER A 140 18.79 -50.47 11.40
C SER A 140 17.97 -51.38 10.49
N GLY A 141 18.49 -51.67 9.29
CA GLY A 141 17.77 -52.37 8.24
C GLY A 141 17.33 -51.41 7.13
N THR A 142 16.31 -51.78 6.36
CA THR A 142 15.74 -50.96 5.30
C THR A 142 14.24 -51.15 5.31
N PHE A 143 13.49 -50.08 5.56
CA PHE A 143 12.04 -50.12 5.49
C PHE A 143 11.58 -50.27 4.02
N GLU A 144 10.46 -50.94 3.82
CA GLU A 144 9.83 -51.17 2.51
C GLU A 144 8.64 -50.23 2.32
N SER A 145 8.46 -49.69 1.10
CA SER A 145 7.27 -48.93 0.74
C SER A 145 6.00 -49.79 0.88
N GLY A 146 4.96 -49.22 1.48
CA GLY A 146 3.68 -49.88 1.73
C GLY A 146 3.63 -50.69 3.01
N GLU A 147 4.70 -50.69 3.82
CA GLU A 147 4.73 -51.46 5.06
C GLU A 147 4.22 -50.67 6.28
N GLN A 148 3.77 -51.40 7.31
CA GLN A 148 3.48 -50.78 8.59
C GLN A 148 4.78 -50.52 9.34
N ILE A 149 5.02 -49.25 9.67
CA ILE A 149 6.03 -48.82 10.63
C ILE A 149 5.30 -48.65 11.96
N TYR A 150 5.57 -49.52 12.94
CA TYR A 150 4.74 -49.63 14.14
C TYR A 150 5.54 -49.59 15.44
N VAL A 151 4.94 -49.00 16.47
CA VAL A 151 5.33 -49.19 17.88
C VAL A 151 4.69 -50.46 18.41
N THR A 152 3.40 -50.65 18.11
CA THR A 152 2.66 -51.90 18.37
C THR A 152 1.87 -52.29 17.13
N GLN A 153 2.23 -53.42 16.52
CA GLN A 153 1.70 -53.83 15.23
C GLN A 153 0.16 -53.90 15.24
N ASN A 154 -0.47 -53.30 14.22
CA ASN A 154 -1.93 -53.15 14.08
C ASN A 154 -2.63 -52.30 15.15
N VAL A 155 -1.90 -51.62 16.04
CA VAL A 155 -2.47 -50.75 17.09
C VAL A 155 -1.94 -49.32 16.97
N ASN A 156 -0.63 -49.17 17.02
CA ASN A 156 0.10 -47.90 16.97
C ASN A 156 1.07 -47.95 15.80
N TYR A 157 0.66 -47.44 14.63
CA TYR A 157 1.43 -47.54 13.40
C TYR A 157 1.06 -46.48 12.36
N VAL A 158 1.97 -46.25 11.43
CA VAL A 158 1.73 -45.59 10.14
C VAL A 158 1.98 -46.60 9.02
N THR A 159 1.39 -46.38 7.85
CA THR A 159 1.70 -47.18 6.65
C THR A 159 2.45 -46.29 5.68
N SER A 160 3.73 -46.58 5.45
CA SER A 160 4.57 -45.77 4.57
C SER A 160 4.09 -45.90 3.12
N SER A 161 4.14 -44.81 2.35
CA SER A 161 3.92 -44.83 0.89
C SER A 161 5.21 -44.87 0.10
N ASP A 162 6.36 -44.63 0.74
CA ASP A 162 7.68 -44.63 0.13
C ASP A 162 8.67 -45.48 0.94
N ALA A 163 9.91 -45.56 0.46
CA ALA A 163 10.99 -46.30 1.11
C ALA A 163 11.92 -45.40 1.95
N GLY A 164 11.51 -44.15 2.21
CA GLY A 164 12.30 -43.14 2.89
C GLY A 164 13.21 -42.32 1.96
N ASN A 165 13.36 -41.04 2.27
CA ASN A 165 14.27 -40.11 1.59
C ASN A 165 15.15 -39.38 2.61
N SER A 166 16.26 -38.79 2.15
CA SER A 166 17.09 -37.91 3.00
C SER A 166 16.25 -36.73 3.51
N ALA A 167 16.57 -36.20 4.69
CA ALA A 167 15.69 -35.24 5.37
C ALA A 167 16.23 -33.80 5.31
N ILE A 168 15.30 -32.85 5.22
CA ILE A 168 15.47 -31.42 5.54
C ILE A 168 14.49 -31.14 6.69
N ALA A 169 14.91 -30.48 7.75
CA ALA A 169 14.01 -30.13 8.86
C ALA A 169 13.33 -28.79 8.58
N VAL A 170 12.00 -28.77 8.49
CA VAL A 170 11.24 -27.55 8.16
C VAL A 170 10.22 -27.21 9.25
N ALA A 171 10.31 -26.02 9.81
CA ALA A 171 9.24 -25.37 10.56
C ALA A 171 8.46 -24.44 9.63
N THR A 172 7.20 -24.76 9.35
CA THR A 172 6.28 -23.85 8.67
C THR A 172 5.46 -23.14 9.75
N CYS A 173 5.69 -21.85 9.89
CA CYS A 173 5.18 -21.02 10.96
C CYS A 173 3.92 -20.26 10.52
N ARG A 174 2.90 -20.18 11.39
CA ARG A 174 1.67 -19.40 11.16
C ARG A 174 1.02 -18.97 12.48
N SER A 175 0.11 -18.00 12.44
CA SER A 175 -0.79 -17.68 13.57
C SER A 175 -2.23 -17.59 13.10
N THR A 176 -3.05 -18.52 13.58
CA THR A 176 -4.46 -18.63 13.15
C THR A 176 -5.41 -17.78 13.99
N GLY A 177 -4.97 -17.30 15.15
CA GLY A 177 -5.75 -16.49 16.10
C GLY A 177 -5.07 -15.18 16.51
N GLY A 178 -3.93 -14.84 15.92
CA GLY A 178 -3.14 -13.64 16.21
C GLY A 178 -2.31 -13.72 17.49
N SER A 179 -2.15 -14.90 18.08
CA SER A 179 -1.25 -15.08 19.24
C SER A 179 0.22 -15.06 18.82
N PHE A 180 1.04 -14.39 19.61
CA PHE A 180 2.49 -14.32 19.37
C PHE A 180 3.21 -15.54 19.94
N ASP A 181 4.32 -15.96 19.31
CA ASP A 181 5.30 -16.83 19.97
C ASP A 181 6.18 -16.01 20.90
N GLU A 182 5.98 -16.19 22.21
CA GLU A 182 6.73 -15.50 23.25
C GLU A 182 8.02 -16.24 23.68
N SER A 183 8.42 -17.28 22.95
CA SER A 183 9.58 -18.12 23.30
C SER A 183 10.84 -17.69 22.57
N LEU A 184 11.96 -17.76 23.29
CA LEU A 184 13.30 -17.64 22.72
C LEU A 184 13.73 -18.94 22.04
N VAL A 185 14.42 -18.83 20.91
CA VAL A 185 14.94 -20.00 20.20
C VAL A 185 16.39 -19.81 19.77
N GLU A 186 17.15 -20.89 19.85
CA GLU A 186 18.51 -21.00 19.33
C GLU A 186 18.50 -22.19 18.38
N ILE A 187 18.77 -21.96 17.10
CA ILE A 187 18.86 -23.03 16.10
C ILE A 187 20.25 -23.65 16.21
N ASP A 188 20.33 -24.77 16.92
CA ASP A 188 21.56 -25.54 17.13
C ASP A 188 21.30 -27.06 17.25
N GLY A 189 22.38 -27.85 17.19
CA GLY A 189 22.32 -29.26 17.57
C GLY A 189 21.96 -30.22 16.45
N TRP A 190 21.85 -29.75 15.19
CA TRP A 190 21.76 -30.62 14.03
C TRP A 190 23.14 -31.03 13.54
N THR A 191 23.16 -31.99 12.62
CA THR A 191 24.30 -32.18 11.71
C THR A 191 23.75 -32.04 10.30
N VAL A 192 24.30 -31.09 9.54
CA VAL A 192 23.73 -30.52 8.31
C VAL A 192 24.72 -30.51 7.16
N SER A 193 24.22 -30.24 5.94
CA SER A 193 25.00 -30.00 4.72
C SER A 193 24.17 -29.20 3.70
N GLU A 194 24.77 -28.81 2.57
CA GLU A 194 24.08 -28.15 1.44
C GLU A 194 22.78 -28.86 1.02
N ASP A 195 22.76 -30.19 1.03
CA ASP A 195 21.60 -31.01 0.63
C ASP A 195 20.65 -31.34 1.80
N ASN A 196 21.05 -31.09 3.05
CA ASN A 196 20.34 -31.52 4.27
C ASN A 196 20.43 -30.41 5.33
N TYR A 197 19.50 -29.47 5.26
CA TYR A 197 19.55 -28.19 5.97
C TYR A 197 18.35 -28.00 6.92
N VAL A 198 18.37 -26.91 7.67
CA VAL A 198 17.28 -26.47 8.55
C VAL A 198 16.58 -25.26 7.91
N LYS A 199 15.24 -25.25 7.89
CA LYS A 199 14.44 -24.14 7.36
C LYS A 199 13.34 -23.77 8.33
N VAL A 200 13.30 -22.49 8.70
CA VAL A 200 12.18 -21.88 9.42
C VAL A 200 11.58 -20.85 8.49
N TRP A 201 10.31 -21.01 8.17
CA TRP A 201 9.67 -20.10 7.22
C TRP A 201 8.17 -19.94 7.44
N THR A 202 7.62 -18.89 6.85
CA THR A 202 6.18 -18.75 6.63
C THR A 202 5.86 -19.05 5.17
N ASP A 203 4.78 -19.79 4.94
CA ASP A 203 4.31 -20.12 3.59
C ASP A 203 3.56 -18.91 3.01
N PRO A 204 3.96 -18.36 1.84
CA PRO A 204 3.23 -17.27 1.19
C PRO A 204 1.83 -17.66 0.74
N ASP A 205 1.59 -18.95 0.48
CA ASP A 205 0.25 -19.44 0.12
C ASP A 205 -0.65 -19.64 1.37
N ASP A 206 -0.07 -19.58 2.58
CA ASP A 206 -0.82 -19.64 3.84
C ASP A 206 -1.18 -18.22 4.31
N ILE A 207 -2.47 -17.91 4.25
CA ILE A 207 -3.10 -16.68 4.74
C ILE A 207 -2.81 -16.35 6.21
N TYR A 208 -2.35 -17.31 7.01
CA TYR A 208 -1.99 -17.14 8.42
C TYR A 208 -0.47 -17.05 8.65
N GLY A 209 0.33 -17.21 7.59
CA GLY A 209 1.78 -17.34 7.65
C GLY A 209 2.51 -16.02 7.42
N ARG A 210 2.60 -15.63 6.15
CA ARG A 210 3.53 -14.60 5.64
C ARG A 210 3.01 -13.19 5.86
N HIS A 211 3.94 -12.27 6.14
CA HIS A 211 3.66 -10.84 6.20
C HIS A 211 3.79 -10.20 4.82
N ASN A 212 2.97 -9.20 4.52
CA ASN A 212 2.96 -8.49 3.24
C ASN A 212 3.69 -7.15 3.37
N ALA A 213 5.00 -7.18 3.60
CA ALA A 213 5.83 -6.00 3.91
C ALA A 213 5.27 -5.01 4.97
N THR A 214 4.34 -5.48 5.81
CA THR A 214 3.62 -4.67 6.80
C THR A 214 3.53 -5.42 8.13
N PHE A 215 3.51 -4.68 9.23
CA PHE A 215 3.13 -5.26 10.51
C PHE A 215 1.61 -5.42 10.57
N SER A 216 1.15 -6.66 10.66
CA SER A 216 -0.21 -6.95 11.05
C SER A 216 -0.23 -7.90 12.24
N SER A 217 -1.33 -7.90 13.01
CA SER A 217 -1.54 -8.90 14.07
C SER A 217 -1.79 -10.32 13.51
N ARG A 218 -1.80 -10.47 12.18
CA ARG A 218 -1.99 -11.70 11.44
C ARG A 218 -0.67 -12.08 10.77
N GLY A 219 -0.29 -13.35 10.85
CA GLY A 219 1.05 -13.82 10.51
C GLY A 219 1.82 -14.32 11.73
N TYR A 220 2.88 -15.09 11.52
CA TYR A 220 3.69 -15.59 12.64
C TYR A 220 4.57 -14.47 13.22
N VAL A 221 4.20 -13.99 14.41
CA VAL A 221 4.96 -12.96 15.14
C VAL A 221 5.73 -13.58 16.30
N MET A 222 7.05 -13.37 16.34
CA MET A 222 7.87 -13.66 17.50
C MET A 222 8.05 -12.41 18.38
N LEU A 223 7.54 -12.46 19.60
CA LEU A 223 7.67 -11.40 20.61
C LEU A 223 8.01 -12.03 21.97
N SER A 224 9.28 -12.34 22.21
CA SER A 224 9.66 -12.90 23.51
C SER A 224 9.52 -11.84 24.62
N LEU A 225 8.84 -12.16 25.74
CA LEU A 225 8.58 -11.19 26.81
C LEU A 225 9.51 -11.31 28.04
N SER A 226 10.39 -12.33 28.12
CA SER A 226 11.38 -12.44 29.20
C SER A 226 12.47 -13.50 28.94
N GLY A 227 13.74 -13.17 29.23
CA GLY A 227 14.83 -14.17 29.15
C GLY A 227 16.19 -13.69 29.66
N ALA A 228 17.05 -14.63 30.03
CA ALA A 228 18.46 -14.38 30.42
C ALA A 228 19.42 -14.28 29.21
N SER A 229 18.91 -14.45 27.99
CA SER A 229 19.63 -14.40 26.71
C SER A 229 19.25 -13.14 25.92
N SER A 230 20.09 -12.77 24.95
CA SER A 230 20.10 -11.46 24.27
C SER A 230 19.58 -11.49 22.83
N TYR A 231 18.62 -12.34 22.48
CA TYR A 231 18.11 -12.47 21.10
C TYR A 231 16.67 -13.01 21.12
N ASN A 232 15.84 -12.76 20.09
CA ASN A 232 14.60 -13.53 19.87
C ASN A 232 14.91 -14.88 19.20
N ILE A 233 15.72 -14.84 18.13
CA ILE A 233 16.29 -16.02 17.46
C ILE A 233 17.80 -15.91 17.33
N ALA A 234 18.51 -16.99 17.68
CA ALA A 234 19.93 -17.15 17.38
C ALA A 234 20.12 -18.27 16.36
N VAL A 235 20.91 -18.02 15.31
CA VAL A 235 21.32 -19.01 14.31
C VAL A 235 22.78 -19.35 14.54
N LYS A 236 23.03 -20.60 14.97
CA LYS A 236 24.37 -21.13 15.23
C LYS A 236 24.73 -22.35 14.38
N GLU A 237 23.73 -22.96 13.76
CA GLU A 237 23.88 -24.07 12.84
C GLU A 237 24.17 -23.55 11.41
N ASN A 238 25.05 -24.26 10.69
CA ASN A 238 25.26 -24.00 9.25
C ASN A 238 24.04 -24.41 8.44
N TYR A 239 23.98 -24.05 7.17
CA TYR A 239 22.91 -24.43 6.25
C TYR A 239 21.53 -24.21 6.89
N THR A 240 21.25 -22.97 7.30
CA THR A 240 20.02 -22.59 7.98
C THR A 240 19.34 -21.46 7.21
N ILE A 241 18.05 -21.63 6.93
CA ILE A 241 17.22 -20.63 6.25
C ILE A 241 16.17 -20.08 7.22
N ILE A 242 16.11 -18.76 7.37
CA ILE A 242 15.04 -18.03 8.08
C ILE A 242 14.33 -17.11 7.07
N ASP A 243 13.05 -17.38 6.80
CA ASP A 243 12.32 -16.78 5.66
C ASP A 243 10.90 -16.32 6.05
N GLY A 244 10.62 -15.01 6.00
CA GLY A 244 9.24 -14.50 6.11
C GLY A 244 8.69 -14.29 7.53
N LEU A 245 9.54 -14.19 8.56
CA LEU A 245 9.08 -14.02 9.95
C LEU A 245 8.90 -12.55 10.32
N ILE A 246 7.85 -12.24 11.11
CA ILE A 246 7.79 -10.98 11.86
C ILE A 246 8.47 -11.19 13.22
N ILE A 247 9.46 -10.36 13.56
CA ILE A 247 10.14 -10.44 14.86
C ILE A 247 10.14 -9.07 15.52
N VAL A 248 9.46 -8.99 16.65
CA VAL A 248 9.34 -7.76 17.42
C VAL A 248 10.27 -7.81 18.63
N ARG A 249 11.12 -6.79 18.74
CA ARG A 249 12.02 -6.54 19.85
C ARG A 249 11.48 -5.37 20.70
N ILE A 250 11.39 -5.58 22.01
CA ILE A 250 11.07 -4.52 22.97
C ILE A 250 12.21 -4.35 24.01
N SER A 251 12.58 -3.11 24.30
CA SER A 251 13.63 -2.67 25.24
C SER A 251 13.41 -3.19 26.66
N SER A 252 12.16 -3.35 27.10
CA SER A 252 11.85 -3.90 28.42
C SER A 252 12.34 -5.33 28.63
N ASN A 253 12.67 -6.04 27.54
CA ASN A 253 13.14 -7.41 27.64
C ASN A 253 14.61 -7.48 28.07
N TRP A 254 15.48 -6.62 27.53
CA TRP A 254 16.94 -6.79 27.67
C TRP A 254 17.73 -5.49 27.56
N ALA A 255 18.67 -5.29 28.48
CA ALA A 255 19.68 -4.23 28.40
C ALA A 255 20.70 -4.41 27.25
N TYR A 256 20.72 -5.60 26.63
CA TYR A 256 21.60 -6.01 25.55
C TYR A 256 20.90 -7.11 24.73
N GLY A 257 20.62 -6.90 23.43
CA GLY A 257 20.15 -7.99 22.56
C GLY A 257 19.64 -7.63 21.17
N ASN A 258 19.42 -8.65 20.33
CA ASN A 258 19.08 -8.58 18.91
C ASN A 258 17.69 -9.18 18.61
N ALA A 259 17.08 -8.84 17.48
CA ALA A 259 15.95 -9.64 16.97
C ALA A 259 16.49 -10.97 16.41
N ILE A 260 17.45 -10.88 15.48
CA ILE A 260 18.17 -12.02 14.91
C ILE A 260 19.66 -11.90 15.26
N ASN A 261 20.23 -12.99 15.80
CA ASN A 261 21.66 -13.11 16.05
C ASN A 261 22.25 -14.27 15.23
N ILE A 262 23.19 -13.97 14.34
CA ILE A 262 23.97 -14.95 13.59
C ILE A 262 25.39 -14.91 14.14
N SER A 263 25.81 -15.96 14.84
CA SER A 263 27.17 -16.02 15.36
C SER A 263 27.69 -17.44 15.53
N SER A 264 28.96 -17.65 15.20
CA SER A 264 29.70 -18.85 15.57
C SER A 264 30.75 -18.49 16.62
N THR A 265 30.87 -19.30 17.68
CA THR A 265 31.91 -19.10 18.70
C THR A 265 33.20 -19.88 18.38
N TYR A 266 33.14 -20.93 17.53
CA TYR A 266 34.28 -21.83 17.26
C TYR A 266 34.19 -22.61 15.92
N GLY A 267 33.48 -22.12 14.88
CA GLY A 267 33.29 -22.87 13.63
C GLY A 267 32.98 -22.01 12.40
N ASP A 268 32.97 -22.62 11.22
CA ASP A 268 32.60 -21.98 9.94
C ASP A 268 31.13 -21.54 9.96
N MET A 269 30.77 -20.48 9.23
CA MET A 269 29.39 -20.01 9.05
C MET A 269 28.99 -20.20 7.58
N GLU A 270 28.53 -21.38 7.22
CA GLU A 270 28.35 -21.79 5.81
C GLU A 270 26.87 -21.95 5.45
N GLY A 271 26.42 -21.42 4.31
CA GLY A 271 25.07 -21.62 3.78
C GLY A 271 23.92 -21.03 4.61
N ILE A 272 24.15 -19.94 5.36
CA ILE A 272 23.10 -19.30 6.17
C ILE A 272 22.34 -18.27 5.32
N ILE A 273 21.01 -18.35 5.29
CA ILE A 273 20.15 -17.43 4.52
C ILE A 273 19.11 -16.80 5.45
N ILE A 274 19.13 -15.48 5.57
CA ILE A 274 18.14 -14.68 6.30
C ILE A 274 17.44 -13.78 5.30
N ARG A 275 16.17 -14.07 5.02
CA ARG A 275 15.48 -13.33 3.97
C ARG A 275 14.03 -13.03 4.24
N ASN A 276 13.55 -11.98 3.60
CA ASN A 276 12.16 -11.58 3.63
C ASN A 276 11.58 -11.43 5.04
N ASN A 277 12.37 -11.11 6.06
CA ASN A 277 11.87 -10.98 7.43
C ASN A 277 11.53 -9.51 7.73
N PHE A 278 10.53 -9.30 8.60
CA PHE A 278 10.14 -7.98 9.08
C PHE A 278 10.52 -7.81 10.56
N LEU A 279 11.57 -7.05 10.83
CA LEU A 279 12.15 -6.88 12.16
C LEU A 279 11.81 -5.50 12.74
N ILE A 280 11.17 -5.47 13.91
CA ILE A 280 10.64 -4.24 14.52
C ILE A 280 11.28 -3.99 15.88
N GLN A 281 11.65 -2.75 16.14
CA GLN A 281 11.90 -2.25 17.50
C GLN A 281 10.70 -1.41 17.99
N ASP A 282 9.98 -1.93 19.00
CA ASP A 282 8.64 -1.45 19.43
C ASP A 282 8.62 -0.87 20.88
N SER A 283 9.63 -0.09 21.33
CA SER A 283 9.54 0.49 22.70
C SER A 283 10.51 1.63 23.03
N ILE A 284 10.13 2.43 24.04
CA ILE A 284 10.65 3.77 24.42
C ILE A 284 11.27 3.82 25.85
N ALA A 285 11.71 2.70 26.43
CA ALA A 285 12.13 2.67 27.83
C ALA A 285 13.62 3.04 28.01
N SER A 286 13.87 4.34 28.20
CA SER A 286 15.19 4.92 28.44
C SER A 286 15.97 4.27 29.60
N THR A 287 17.14 3.70 29.29
CA THR A 287 18.45 3.79 30.00
C THR A 287 19.45 2.74 29.52
N ASP A 288 19.12 1.95 28.51
CA ASP A 288 19.96 0.85 28.05
C ASP A 288 21.19 1.32 27.26
N THR A 289 22.24 0.50 27.28
CA THR A 289 23.40 0.62 26.41
C THR A 289 23.21 -0.37 25.28
N SER A 290 22.82 0.14 24.11
CA SER A 290 22.08 -0.53 23.06
C SER A 290 22.83 -1.61 22.25
N ARG A 291 22.09 -2.39 21.43
CA ARG A 291 22.56 -3.39 20.45
C ARG A 291 21.75 -3.24 19.15
N GLU A 292 21.87 -4.19 18.22
CA GLU A 292 21.43 -4.11 16.83
C GLU A 292 20.17 -4.97 16.55
N LEU A 293 19.33 -4.65 15.55
CA LEU A 293 18.18 -5.51 15.20
C LEU A 293 18.64 -6.84 14.60
N LEU A 294 19.50 -6.80 13.58
CA LEU A 294 20.12 -7.98 12.99
C LEU A 294 21.64 -7.89 13.17
N TYR A 295 22.19 -8.91 13.81
CA TYR A 295 23.61 -8.99 14.12
C TYR A 295 24.24 -10.22 13.48
N CYS A 296 25.27 -10.03 12.67
CA CYS A 296 26.05 -11.07 12.03
C CYS A 296 27.53 -10.92 12.38
N HIS A 297 28.11 -11.91 13.06
CA HIS A 297 29.47 -11.83 13.57
C HIS A 297 30.23 -13.16 13.54
N THR A 298 31.48 -13.12 13.08
CA THR A 298 32.46 -14.21 13.21
C THR A 298 33.57 -13.85 14.20
N SER A 299 33.97 -14.77 15.06
CA SER A 299 35.14 -14.59 15.95
C SER A 299 36.49 -14.71 15.21
N ASP A 300 37.55 -14.06 15.72
CA ASP A 300 38.91 -14.11 15.15
C ASP A 300 39.38 -15.53 14.75
N GLY A 301 39.69 -15.73 13.46
CA GLY A 301 40.31 -16.96 12.93
C GLY A 301 39.36 -18.06 12.44
N VAL A 302 38.11 -17.72 12.15
CA VAL A 302 37.16 -18.56 11.39
C VAL A 302 37.40 -18.36 9.89
N ASP A 303 37.70 -19.41 9.12
CA ASP A 303 38.23 -19.28 7.75
C ASP A 303 37.16 -19.29 6.64
N ASP A 304 35.86 -19.46 6.98
CA ASP A 304 34.77 -19.63 6.01
C ASP A 304 33.43 -19.01 6.47
N SER A 305 32.93 -18.00 5.74
CA SER A 305 31.66 -17.33 5.99
C SER A 305 30.88 -17.11 4.68
N ASP A 306 29.77 -17.83 4.54
CA ASP A 306 28.78 -17.74 3.48
C ASP A 306 27.41 -17.45 4.12
N VAL A 307 27.12 -16.15 4.26
CA VAL A 307 25.85 -15.65 4.81
C VAL A 307 25.18 -14.75 3.80
N LYS A 308 23.89 -14.97 3.57
CA LYS A 308 23.03 -14.19 2.69
C LYS A 308 21.95 -13.50 3.49
N ILE A 309 21.90 -12.17 3.41
CA ILE A 309 20.89 -11.36 4.11
C ILE A 309 20.19 -10.49 3.06
N HIS A 310 18.95 -10.81 2.69
CA HIS A 310 18.28 -10.06 1.63
C HIS A 310 16.77 -9.93 1.75
N ASN A 311 16.18 -8.94 1.09
CA ASN A 311 14.74 -8.66 1.12
C ASN A 311 14.19 -8.45 2.55
N ASN A 312 15.01 -8.13 3.55
CA ASN A 312 14.51 -7.91 4.92
C ASN A 312 14.15 -6.44 5.13
N VAL A 313 13.11 -6.19 5.93
CA VAL A 313 12.75 -4.87 6.44
C VAL A 313 13.14 -4.79 7.92
N LEU A 314 13.92 -3.78 8.29
CA LEU A 314 14.36 -3.51 9.65
C LEU A 314 13.92 -2.11 10.04
N ILE A 315 12.99 -2.00 11.00
CA ILE A 315 12.41 -0.71 11.41
C ILE A 315 12.60 -0.42 12.90
N SER A 316 13.03 0.80 13.20
CA SER A 316 13.12 1.30 14.58
C SER A 316 12.43 2.66 14.74
N GLN A 317 11.35 2.69 15.51
CA GLN A 317 10.69 3.94 15.88
C GLN A 317 11.30 4.60 17.13
N THR A 318 12.34 4.02 17.73
CA THR A 318 12.99 4.55 18.94
C THR A 318 14.52 4.56 18.87
N ALA A 319 15.15 5.50 19.54
CA ALA A 319 16.62 5.65 19.56
C ALA A 319 17.33 4.69 20.53
N ASP A 320 16.79 3.47 20.70
CA ASP A 320 17.29 2.47 21.66
C ASP A 320 18.24 1.44 21.00
N LEU A 321 18.67 1.68 19.77
CA LEU A 321 19.55 0.78 19.01
C LEU A 321 20.78 1.55 18.51
N ASP A 322 21.95 0.92 18.57
CA ASP A 322 23.16 1.51 17.96
C ASP A 322 23.10 1.37 16.43
N TYR A 323 22.63 0.21 15.95
CA TYR A 323 22.51 -0.12 14.54
C TYR A 323 21.21 -0.87 14.21
N GLY A 324 20.72 -0.73 12.98
CA GLY A 324 19.70 -1.63 12.44
C GLY A 324 20.34 -2.95 12.05
N LEU A 325 21.30 -2.89 11.13
CA LEU A 325 22.07 -4.02 10.63
C LEU A 325 23.54 -3.89 11.00
N TYR A 326 24.12 -4.95 11.58
CA TYR A 326 25.54 -5.00 11.93
C TYR A 326 26.19 -6.26 11.40
N ILE A 327 27.24 -6.08 10.60
CA ILE A 327 28.01 -7.14 9.96
C ILE A 327 29.49 -6.97 10.32
N ASP A 328 30.06 -8.00 10.94
CA ASP A 328 31.45 -8.04 11.37
C ASP A 328 32.05 -9.41 11.07
N LEU A 329 32.68 -9.50 9.90
CA LEU A 329 33.32 -10.71 9.40
C LEU A 329 34.85 -10.50 9.40
N ASP A 330 35.63 -11.47 9.86
CA ASP A 330 37.06 -11.23 10.08
C ASP A 330 37.96 -11.91 9.04
N TYR A 331 37.58 -13.07 8.48
CA TYR A 331 38.43 -13.90 7.59
C TYR A 331 37.65 -14.50 6.41
N THR A 332 37.84 -13.95 5.21
CA THR A 332 37.26 -14.48 3.95
C THR A 332 38.38 -14.83 2.97
N ASN A 333 38.45 -16.10 2.53
CA ASN A 333 39.56 -16.63 1.73
C ASN A 333 39.10 -17.47 0.51
N THR A 334 40.05 -18.03 -0.26
CA THR A 334 39.78 -18.79 -1.51
C THR A 334 38.91 -20.04 -1.39
N GLU A 335 38.65 -20.53 -0.18
CA GLU A 335 37.83 -21.72 0.08
C GLU A 335 36.36 -21.37 0.37
N ALA A 336 36.07 -20.13 0.81
CA ALA A 336 34.74 -19.64 1.18
C ALA A 336 33.92 -19.12 -0.02
N GLU A 337 32.61 -19.33 0.01
CA GLU A 337 31.67 -18.61 -0.86
C GLU A 337 31.53 -17.14 -0.39
N GLN A 338 31.21 -16.24 -1.32
CA GLN A 338 31.15 -14.82 -1.03
C GLN A 338 29.84 -14.51 -0.30
N SER A 339 29.90 -14.02 0.94
CA SER A 339 28.71 -13.53 1.65
C SER A 339 28.03 -12.36 0.91
N GLU A 340 26.71 -12.24 1.02
CA GLU A 340 25.91 -11.29 0.25
C GLU A 340 24.87 -10.59 1.12
N VAL A 341 24.71 -9.29 0.91
CA VAL A 341 23.70 -8.48 1.58
C VAL A 341 23.05 -7.53 0.60
N TYR A 342 21.79 -7.79 0.25
CA TYR A 342 21.14 -7.04 -0.81
C TYR A 342 19.65 -6.84 -0.65
N ASN A 343 19.08 -5.83 -1.32
CA ASN A 343 17.65 -5.57 -1.30
C ASN A 343 17.08 -5.50 0.13
N ASN A 344 17.79 -4.95 1.12
CA ASN A 344 17.21 -4.75 2.45
C ASN A 344 16.77 -3.31 2.63
N THR A 345 15.70 -3.08 3.39
CA THR A 345 15.21 -1.76 3.80
C THR A 345 15.48 -1.59 5.29
N ILE A 346 16.34 -0.63 5.67
CA ILE A 346 16.69 -0.34 7.07
C ILE A 346 16.29 1.10 7.39
N TYR A 347 15.29 1.30 8.23
CA TYR A 347 14.73 2.63 8.49
C TYR A 347 14.52 2.87 9.99
N GLY A 348 14.96 4.02 10.51
CA GLY A 348 14.59 4.39 11.87
C GLY A 348 15.61 5.21 12.64
N TYR A 349 15.41 5.26 13.95
CA TYR A 349 16.28 5.96 14.88
C TYR A 349 17.42 5.03 15.33
N PHE A 350 18.66 5.36 14.96
CA PHE A 350 19.85 4.62 15.38
C PHE A 350 20.89 5.56 16.00
N ASP A 351 21.41 5.18 17.17
CA ASP A 351 22.35 5.97 17.96
C ASP A 351 23.73 6.07 17.29
N GLU A 352 24.14 5.12 16.45
CA GLU A 352 25.41 5.17 15.71
C GLU A 352 25.24 5.23 14.18
N ALA A 353 24.62 4.22 13.56
CA ALA A 353 24.31 4.23 12.12
C ALA A 353 23.15 3.29 11.79
N ALA A 354 22.47 3.42 10.65
CA ALA A 354 21.49 2.40 10.24
C ALA A 354 22.16 1.06 9.92
N VAL A 355 23.31 1.11 9.23
CA VAL A 355 24.11 -0.05 8.85
C VAL A 355 25.56 0.13 9.30
N TYR A 356 26.11 -0.89 9.98
CA TYR A 356 27.54 -1.05 10.22
C TYR A 356 28.06 -2.28 9.48
N ILE A 357 29.14 -2.11 8.72
CA ILE A 357 29.81 -3.23 8.06
C ILE A 357 31.33 -3.10 8.18
N THR A 358 31.96 -4.19 8.61
CA THR A 358 33.40 -4.34 8.64
C THR A 358 33.81 -5.71 8.13
N ASN A 359 34.95 -5.76 7.42
CA ASN A 359 35.55 -7.01 6.98
C ASN A 359 37.08 -6.91 7.05
N ASP A 360 37.70 -7.44 8.11
CA ASP A 360 39.03 -6.96 8.54
C ASP A 360 40.22 -7.70 7.89
N ASN A 361 40.05 -8.93 7.35
CA ASN A 361 41.13 -9.69 6.68
C ASN A 361 40.73 -10.34 5.33
N VAL A 362 40.29 -9.52 4.36
CA VAL A 362 39.96 -9.97 3.00
C VAL A 362 41.17 -9.94 2.06
N SER A 363 41.33 -10.95 1.20
CA SER A 363 42.44 -11.00 0.24
C SER A 363 42.25 -10.14 -1.02
N ASP A 364 41.03 -10.06 -1.57
CA ASP A 364 40.58 -9.15 -2.64
C ASP A 364 39.03 -9.10 -2.71
N ASP A 365 38.48 -8.20 -3.54
CA ASP A 365 37.03 -7.98 -3.72
C ASP A 365 36.22 -9.24 -4.04
N THR A 366 36.83 -10.32 -4.55
CA THR A 366 36.13 -11.59 -4.83
C THR A 366 35.66 -12.31 -3.56
N TYR A 367 36.18 -11.91 -2.39
CA TYR A 367 35.92 -12.57 -1.10
C TYR A 367 35.29 -11.63 -0.07
N GLY A 368 35.21 -10.33 -0.34
CA GLY A 368 34.51 -9.40 0.56
C GLY A 368 33.00 -9.56 0.47
N VAL A 369 32.23 -9.14 1.48
CA VAL A 369 30.76 -9.19 1.41
C VAL A 369 30.26 -8.32 0.26
N LEU A 370 29.48 -8.92 -0.63
CA LEU A 370 28.84 -8.19 -1.72
C LEU A 370 27.60 -7.47 -1.16
N PHE A 371 27.60 -6.15 -1.21
CA PHE A 371 26.61 -5.28 -0.56
C PHE A 371 25.94 -4.33 -1.57
N PHE A 372 24.70 -4.59 -1.97
CA PHE A 372 24.08 -3.86 -3.08
C PHE A 372 22.56 -3.72 -2.98
N ASN A 373 21.97 -2.70 -3.61
CA ASN A 373 20.52 -2.47 -3.65
C ASN A 373 19.84 -2.36 -2.27
N ASN A 374 20.59 -2.06 -1.22
CA ASN A 374 19.99 -1.81 0.10
C ASN A 374 19.61 -0.34 0.23
N TYR A 375 18.51 -0.07 0.92
CA TYR A 375 18.14 1.25 1.39
C TYR A 375 18.40 1.35 2.90
N ALA A 376 19.03 2.44 3.34
CA ALA A 376 19.22 2.73 4.75
C ALA A 376 18.94 4.20 5.07
N ALA A 377 18.16 4.48 6.10
CA ALA A 377 17.88 5.82 6.59
C ALA A 377 17.95 5.88 8.12
N ASN A 378 18.89 6.69 8.62
CA ASN A 378 19.00 6.99 10.04
C ASN A 378 18.38 8.36 10.34
N ILE A 379 17.09 8.35 10.69
CA ILE A 379 16.28 9.56 10.92
C ILE A 379 16.50 10.21 12.30
N HIS A 380 17.70 10.03 12.89
CA HIS A 380 18.01 10.47 14.23
C HIS A 380 18.01 12.01 14.38
N THR A 381 17.04 12.53 15.14
CA THR A 381 16.68 13.97 15.14
C THR A 381 17.62 14.91 15.91
N THR A 382 18.51 14.40 16.76
CA THR A 382 19.31 15.25 17.68
C THR A 382 20.78 15.43 17.27
N THR A 383 21.31 14.54 16.43
CA THR A 383 22.66 14.61 15.85
C THR A 383 22.64 13.94 14.48
N SER A 384 23.23 14.56 13.45
CA SER A 384 23.46 13.92 12.15
C SER A 384 24.36 12.70 12.36
N LYS A 385 23.75 11.53 12.27
CA LYS A 385 24.37 10.22 12.34
C LYS A 385 24.33 9.62 10.93
N PRO A 386 25.36 8.87 10.51
CA PRO A 386 25.39 8.34 9.16
C PRO A 386 24.38 7.20 8.97
N ASP A 387 23.92 7.02 7.73
CA ASP A 387 23.14 5.82 7.36
C ASP A 387 24.04 4.59 7.32
N TYR A 388 25.22 4.74 6.69
CA TYR A 388 26.22 3.68 6.55
C TYR A 388 27.51 4.04 7.29
N SER A 389 28.00 3.10 8.10
CA SER A 389 29.32 3.11 8.71
C SER A 389 30.16 1.96 8.15
N LEU A 390 31.11 2.29 7.26
CA LEU A 390 31.97 1.33 6.56
C LEU A 390 33.36 1.27 7.21
N ASN A 391 33.88 0.06 7.46
CA ASN A 391 35.19 -0.18 8.08
C ASN A 391 35.90 -1.43 7.49
N GLY A 392 37.16 -1.65 7.86
CA GLY A 392 37.96 -2.79 7.39
C GLY A 392 38.32 -2.69 5.89
N PHE A 393 37.95 -3.71 5.12
CA PHE A 393 38.14 -3.80 3.66
C PHE A 393 37.16 -2.91 2.86
N TYR A 394 36.13 -2.36 3.50
CA TYR A 394 35.23 -1.41 2.83
C TYR A 394 35.83 -0.02 2.79
N ASP A 395 35.97 0.51 1.58
CA ASP A 395 36.23 1.92 1.36
C ASP A 395 35.37 2.49 0.23
N ASN A 396 35.52 3.79 0.03
CA ASN A 396 34.75 4.58 -0.90
C ASN A 396 35.06 4.31 -2.40
N THR A 397 35.90 3.32 -2.69
CA THR A 397 36.28 2.84 -4.02
C THR A 397 36.04 1.34 -4.23
N SER A 398 35.49 0.64 -3.25
CA SER A 398 35.23 -0.80 -3.31
C SER A 398 34.18 -1.14 -4.37
N THR A 399 34.37 -2.22 -5.14
CA THR A 399 33.41 -2.64 -6.17
C THR A 399 32.29 -3.53 -5.64
N ILE A 400 32.48 -4.07 -4.44
CA ILE A 400 31.50 -4.89 -3.72
C ILE A 400 30.47 -4.07 -2.94
N PHE A 401 30.54 -2.73 -2.96
CA PHE A 401 29.52 -1.86 -2.35
C PHE A 401 28.94 -0.94 -3.42
N THR A 402 27.72 -1.21 -3.90
CA THR A 402 27.20 -0.58 -5.13
C THR A 402 25.68 -0.50 -5.15
N ASN A 403 25.11 0.55 -5.75
CA ASN A 403 23.65 0.74 -5.89
C ASN A 403 22.87 0.72 -4.56
N ASN A 404 23.47 1.21 -3.47
CA ASN A 404 22.76 1.40 -2.19
C ASN A 404 22.26 2.86 -2.07
N ALA A 405 21.11 3.05 -1.40
CA ALA A 405 20.46 4.35 -1.24
C ALA A 405 20.34 4.79 0.23
N SER A 406 20.23 6.11 0.42
CA SER A 406 19.92 6.72 1.72
C SER A 406 19.12 8.01 1.56
N ASP A 407 18.43 8.45 2.61
CA ASP A 407 17.47 9.56 2.60
C ASP A 407 18.13 10.95 2.52
N ASP A 408 19.24 11.16 3.23
CA ASP A 408 19.80 12.51 3.41
C ASP A 408 21.26 12.68 2.94
N ALA A 409 21.79 11.69 2.22
CA ALA A 409 23.18 11.62 1.77
C ALA A 409 24.22 11.63 2.91
N THR A 410 23.82 11.38 4.17
CA THR A 410 24.75 11.33 5.32
C THR A 410 25.48 9.99 5.44
N ALA A 411 25.30 9.08 4.48
CA ALA A 411 26.19 7.95 4.24
C ALA A 411 27.64 8.32 4.57
N GLY A 412 28.17 7.76 5.66
CA GLY A 412 29.42 8.18 6.28
C GLY A 412 30.53 8.22 5.24
N THR A 413 30.94 9.43 4.86
CA THR A 413 31.84 9.75 3.74
C THR A 413 31.28 9.43 2.35
N SER A 414 30.76 10.46 1.69
CA SER A 414 30.48 10.51 0.25
C SER A 414 31.53 9.73 -0.56
N ASN A 415 31.11 8.61 -1.14
CA ASN A 415 31.93 7.79 -2.02
C ASN A 415 31.68 8.15 -3.49
N SER A 416 32.74 8.12 -4.30
CA SER A 416 32.70 8.46 -5.73
C SER A 416 32.51 7.25 -6.63
N ASN A 417 32.04 6.13 -6.06
CA ASN A 417 31.70 4.91 -6.78
C ASN A 417 30.17 4.76 -6.87
N GLN A 418 29.64 5.51 -7.82
CA GLN A 418 28.44 5.25 -8.64
C GLN A 418 27.01 5.43 -8.06
N ARG A 419 26.87 6.11 -6.89
CA ARG A 419 25.67 6.75 -6.24
C ARG A 419 24.88 5.85 -5.29
N ILE A 420 24.45 6.22 -4.06
CA ILE A 420 24.24 7.49 -3.29
C ILE A 420 23.20 8.49 -3.84
N LEU A 421 22.14 8.69 -3.04
CA LEU A 421 21.06 9.71 -3.01
C LEU A 421 19.95 9.62 -4.06
N ILE A 422 18.71 9.44 -3.59
CA ILE A 422 17.59 10.31 -3.98
C ILE A 422 16.78 10.72 -2.73
N ALA A 423 16.37 11.98 -2.73
CA ALA A 423 16.22 12.87 -1.59
C ALA A 423 14.90 12.74 -0.80
N ASP A 424 14.15 11.65 -0.94
CA ASP A 424 13.03 11.26 -0.08
C ASP A 424 12.59 9.85 -0.56
N ALA A 425 12.82 8.82 0.26
CA ALA A 425 12.13 7.56 0.04
C ALA A 425 10.69 7.77 0.48
N ASP A 426 9.76 7.54 -0.44
CA ASP A 426 8.33 7.55 -0.17
C ASP A 426 7.93 6.11 0.14
N PHE A 427 7.45 5.87 1.36
CA PHE A 427 6.85 4.60 1.76
C PHE A 427 5.38 4.86 2.11
N ASP A 428 4.52 3.86 1.91
CA ASP A 428 3.07 4.04 2.02
C ASP A 428 2.62 4.46 3.44
N ASP A 429 3.11 3.83 4.53
CA ASP A 429 2.95 4.34 5.91
C ASP A 429 4.00 3.80 6.90
N VAL A 430 5.12 4.53 7.01
CA VAL A 430 6.20 4.23 7.98
C VAL A 430 5.72 4.15 9.43
N ASN A 431 4.74 4.97 9.84
CA ASN A 431 4.29 5.00 11.24
C ASN A 431 3.39 3.81 11.56
N GLY A 432 2.60 3.36 10.58
CA GLY A 432 1.82 2.12 10.61
C GLY A 432 2.65 0.85 10.36
N TYR A 433 3.96 0.98 10.14
CA TYR A 433 4.88 -0.10 9.73
C TYR A 433 4.56 -0.71 8.36
N ASP A 434 3.98 0.07 7.46
CA ASP A 434 3.84 -0.26 6.05
C ASP A 434 5.05 0.31 5.28
N MET A 435 5.92 -0.60 4.83
CA MET A 435 7.19 -0.26 4.20
C MET A 435 7.21 -0.56 2.69
N HIS A 436 6.04 -0.73 2.06
CA HIS A 436 5.96 -0.73 0.60
C HIS A 436 6.41 0.64 0.06
N ILE A 437 7.13 0.61 -1.06
CA ILE A 437 7.66 1.76 -1.74
C ILE A 437 6.51 2.44 -2.49
N GLY A 438 6.31 3.73 -2.20
CA GLY A 438 5.27 4.51 -2.85
C GLY A 438 5.51 4.66 -4.36
N GLN A 439 4.43 4.81 -5.14
CA GLN A 439 4.50 4.89 -6.62
C GLN A 439 5.42 5.99 -7.16
N ASN A 440 5.59 7.08 -6.40
CA ASN A 440 6.43 8.23 -6.77
C ASN A 440 7.79 8.21 -6.08
N SER A 441 8.10 7.13 -5.36
CA SER A 441 9.34 6.99 -4.64
C SER A 441 10.51 7.01 -5.60
N SER A 442 11.60 7.53 -5.07
CA SER A 442 12.83 7.63 -5.80
C SER A 442 13.71 6.38 -5.71
N LEU A 443 13.27 5.35 -4.99
CA LEU A 443 13.97 4.07 -4.93
C LEU A 443 13.71 3.18 -6.16
N LYS A 444 12.71 3.55 -6.95
CA LYS A 444 12.21 2.80 -8.09
C LYS A 444 13.21 2.76 -9.25
N ASP A 445 13.42 1.60 -9.86
CA ASP A 445 14.27 1.37 -11.04
C ASP A 445 15.78 1.70 -10.87
N GLU A 446 16.25 1.92 -9.64
CA GLU A 446 17.62 2.39 -9.37
C GLU A 446 18.60 1.26 -8.97
N GLY A 447 18.10 0.05 -8.73
CA GLY A 447 18.87 -1.12 -8.35
C GLY A 447 19.65 -1.75 -9.51
N ASN A 448 20.52 -2.69 -9.16
CA ASN A 448 21.36 -3.43 -10.09
C ASN A 448 21.05 -4.92 -10.07
N SER A 449 20.43 -5.39 -11.15
CA SER A 449 20.03 -6.78 -11.35
C SER A 449 21.16 -7.67 -11.92
N ALA A 450 22.31 -7.08 -12.29
CA ALA A 450 23.43 -7.78 -12.94
C ALA A 450 24.46 -8.39 -11.96
N LEU A 451 24.28 -8.19 -10.65
CA LEU A 451 25.25 -8.56 -9.62
C LEU A 451 24.91 -9.84 -8.84
N ILE A 452 23.90 -10.61 -9.26
CA ILE A 452 23.44 -11.76 -8.47
C ILE A 452 24.21 -13.03 -8.82
N VAL A 453 24.57 -13.73 -7.74
CA VAL A 453 25.66 -14.68 -7.61
C VAL A 453 25.28 -16.09 -8.06
N SER A 454 26.31 -16.86 -8.42
CA SER A 454 26.23 -18.13 -9.15
C SER A 454 25.88 -19.37 -8.32
N ASP A 455 25.21 -19.22 -7.18
CA ASP A 455 25.10 -20.25 -6.13
C ASP A 455 23.76 -21.00 -6.06
N GLY A 456 22.67 -20.46 -6.63
CA GLY A 456 21.38 -21.15 -6.74
C GLY A 456 20.26 -20.65 -5.84
N ASP A 457 20.44 -19.64 -4.97
CA ASP A 457 19.30 -18.99 -4.30
C ASP A 457 18.62 -17.96 -5.22
N THR A 458 17.72 -18.46 -6.08
CA THR A 458 17.01 -17.61 -7.04
C THR A 458 15.79 -16.88 -6.45
N ALA A 459 15.38 -17.20 -5.21
CA ALA A 459 14.16 -16.63 -4.64
C ALA A 459 14.30 -15.13 -4.37
N GLY A 460 15.44 -14.69 -3.83
CA GLY A 460 15.72 -13.27 -3.55
C GLY A 460 15.89 -12.37 -4.76
N MET A 461 16.08 -12.96 -5.94
CA MET A 461 16.28 -12.25 -7.20
C MET A 461 14.98 -12.05 -7.97
N TYR A 462 14.08 -13.04 -7.94
CA TYR A 462 12.88 -13.03 -8.77
C TYR A 462 11.68 -12.44 -8.07
N TYR A 463 11.72 -12.45 -6.75
CA TYR A 463 10.65 -12.03 -5.88
C TYR A 463 11.24 -11.18 -4.76
N ASP A 464 10.48 -10.21 -4.33
CA ASP A 464 10.80 -9.32 -3.22
C ASP A 464 10.24 -9.87 -1.89
N ILE A 465 10.00 -9.00 -0.92
CA ILE A 465 9.59 -9.41 0.43
C ILE A 465 8.18 -10.02 0.51
N ASP A 466 7.24 -9.58 -0.33
CA ASP A 466 5.84 -10.04 -0.37
C ASP A 466 5.52 -10.95 -1.56
N TYR A 467 6.53 -11.27 -2.37
CA TYR A 467 6.44 -12.11 -3.57
C TYR A 467 5.95 -11.40 -4.83
N THR A 468 5.97 -10.08 -4.86
CA THR A 468 5.91 -9.33 -6.10
C THR A 468 7.10 -9.71 -7.01
N ALA A 469 6.80 -10.03 -8.26
CA ALA A 469 7.82 -10.42 -9.22
C ALA A 469 8.68 -9.22 -9.60
N ARG A 470 9.99 -9.31 -9.35
CA ARG A 470 10.95 -8.24 -9.66
C ARG A 470 11.08 -7.95 -11.16
N ASP A 471 11.61 -6.77 -11.46
CA ASP A 471 11.74 -6.19 -12.78
C ASP A 471 13.16 -6.25 -13.34
N VAL A 472 13.32 -5.82 -14.59
CA VAL A 472 14.60 -5.89 -15.29
C VAL A 472 15.64 -4.99 -14.61
N LEU A 473 15.21 -3.85 -14.07
CA LEU A 473 15.93 -3.08 -13.07
C LEU A 473 15.13 -3.20 -11.77
N VAL A 474 15.73 -3.80 -10.75
CA VAL A 474 15.07 -3.96 -9.45
C VAL A 474 15.04 -2.63 -8.70
N ASP A 475 14.07 -2.48 -7.82
CA ASP A 475 14.02 -1.34 -6.91
C ASP A 475 15.09 -1.45 -5.81
N ILE A 476 15.53 -0.30 -5.28
CA ILE A 476 16.44 -0.31 -4.13
C ILE A 476 15.63 -0.51 -2.85
N GLY A 477 15.89 -1.60 -2.14
CA GLY A 477 15.20 -1.97 -0.91
C GLY A 477 14.57 -3.36 -1.00
N ALA A 478 13.77 -3.69 0.01
CA ALA A 478 13.15 -5.01 0.16
C ALA A 478 11.94 -5.26 -0.72
N ASP A 479 11.34 -4.19 -1.24
CA ASP A 479 10.07 -4.16 -1.98
C ASP A 479 10.32 -3.84 -3.47
N GLU A 480 9.36 -4.19 -4.32
CA GLU A 480 9.32 -3.88 -5.75
C GLU A 480 7.95 -3.29 -6.13
N VAL A 481 7.93 -2.13 -6.78
CA VAL A 481 6.70 -1.40 -7.08
C VAL A 481 6.12 -1.80 -8.45
N PRO A 482 4.92 -2.41 -8.52
CA PRO A 482 4.27 -2.68 -9.80
C PRO A 482 3.94 -1.42 -10.61
N VAL A 483 3.83 -1.58 -11.93
CA VAL A 483 3.45 -0.53 -12.88
C VAL A 483 1.97 -0.55 -13.19
N GLU A 484 1.34 0.62 -13.23
CA GLU A 484 -0.03 0.75 -13.72
C GLU A 484 -0.11 0.53 -15.25
N PHE A 485 -0.87 -0.47 -15.68
CA PHE A 485 -1.37 -0.61 -17.04
C PHE A 485 -2.66 0.21 -17.18
N VAL A 486 -2.53 1.41 -17.75
CA VAL A 486 -3.61 2.41 -17.79
C VAL A 486 -4.38 2.33 -19.09
N SER A 487 -5.62 1.82 -19.01
CA SER A 487 -6.57 1.81 -20.11
C SER A 487 -7.51 3.02 -20.02
N ILE A 488 -7.58 3.81 -21.10
CA ILE A 488 -8.44 4.99 -21.19
C ILE A 488 -9.83 4.59 -21.68
N ILE A 489 -10.84 4.93 -20.90
CA ILE A 489 -12.26 4.65 -21.17
C ILE A 489 -13.02 5.96 -21.42
N CYS A 490 -13.59 6.11 -22.62
CA CYS A 490 -14.39 7.28 -22.99
C CYS A 490 -15.59 6.94 -23.87
N GLU A 491 -16.64 7.78 -23.83
CA GLU A 491 -17.78 7.66 -24.75
C GLU A 491 -17.36 7.81 -26.23
N GLY A 492 -16.26 8.52 -26.52
CA GLY A 492 -15.63 8.55 -27.84
C GLY A 492 -14.43 9.48 -27.91
N THR A 493 -13.69 9.46 -29.02
CA THR A 493 -12.40 10.17 -29.12
C THR A 493 -12.46 11.71 -29.11
N GLY A 494 -13.67 12.27 -29.24
CA GLY A 494 -13.90 13.72 -29.32
C GLY A 494 -14.46 14.33 -28.04
N THR A 495 -14.49 13.61 -26.92
CA THR A 495 -15.18 14.03 -25.68
C THR A 495 -14.31 14.85 -24.73
N GLY A 496 -13.06 15.13 -25.08
CA GLY A 496 -12.11 15.92 -24.30
C GLY A 496 -11.14 15.05 -23.48
N GLY A 497 -10.27 15.68 -22.69
CA GLY A 497 -9.28 14.95 -21.88
C GLY A 497 -8.32 14.11 -22.70
N ASN A 498 -7.99 12.95 -22.17
CA ASN A 498 -7.15 11.89 -22.71
C ASN A 498 -7.88 11.00 -23.73
N CYS A 499 -9.16 11.27 -24.03
CA CYS A 499 -9.94 10.46 -24.97
C CYS A 499 -9.40 10.44 -26.42
N ALA A 500 -8.41 11.27 -26.76
CA ALA A 500 -7.71 11.12 -28.03
C ALA A 500 -7.03 9.74 -28.17
N ASP A 501 -6.63 9.16 -27.04
CA ASP A 501 -5.94 7.88 -26.89
C ASP A 501 -6.89 6.81 -26.30
N LEU A 502 -8.17 6.88 -26.69
CA LEU A 502 -9.23 5.98 -26.22
C LEU A 502 -8.95 4.50 -26.52
N ASP A 503 -8.96 3.67 -25.48
CA ASP A 503 -8.85 2.21 -25.60
C ASP A 503 -10.21 1.52 -25.63
N TYR A 504 -11.12 1.88 -24.70
CA TYR A 504 -12.44 1.22 -24.57
C TYR A 504 -13.60 2.21 -24.45
N ASN A 505 -14.76 1.86 -25.00
CA ASN A 505 -15.94 2.73 -24.91
C ASN A 505 -16.77 2.57 -23.64
N THR A 506 -16.58 1.48 -22.91
CA THR A 506 -17.39 1.09 -21.74
C THR A 506 -16.52 0.30 -20.78
N LEU A 507 -16.78 0.43 -19.48
CA LEU A 507 -16.13 -0.38 -18.45
C LEU A 507 -16.34 -1.88 -18.72
N ASN A 508 -17.50 -2.24 -19.26
CA ASN A 508 -17.83 -3.62 -19.60
C ASN A 508 -16.97 -4.24 -20.69
N ALA A 509 -16.42 -3.42 -21.58
CA ALA A 509 -15.54 -3.89 -22.65
C ALA A 509 -14.09 -3.98 -22.18
N TRP A 510 -13.71 -3.12 -21.22
CA TRP A 510 -12.43 -3.18 -20.55
C TRP A 510 -12.33 -4.42 -19.65
N GLU A 511 -13.34 -4.65 -18.81
CA GLU A 511 -13.39 -5.79 -17.90
C GLU A 511 -13.24 -7.13 -18.66
N ASP A 512 -13.94 -7.28 -19.79
CA ASP A 512 -13.91 -8.52 -20.60
C ASP A 512 -12.57 -8.74 -21.33
N ALA A 513 -11.79 -7.68 -21.56
CA ALA A 513 -10.60 -7.72 -22.42
C ALA A 513 -9.27 -7.69 -21.66
N VAL A 514 -9.25 -7.12 -20.45
CA VAL A 514 -8.01 -6.91 -19.67
C VAL A 514 -7.89 -7.93 -18.52
N GLU A 515 -8.95 -8.67 -18.20
CA GLU A 515 -9.00 -9.70 -17.15
C GLU A 515 -7.84 -10.70 -17.24
N VAL A 516 -7.02 -10.75 -16.19
CA VAL A 516 -5.89 -11.69 -16.05
C VAL A 516 -5.50 -11.86 -14.59
N ASP A 517 -4.72 -12.89 -14.28
CA ASP A 517 -3.99 -12.99 -13.01
C ASP A 517 -2.79 -12.02 -13.02
N LEU A 518 -2.85 -10.99 -12.20
CA LEU A 518 -1.86 -9.92 -12.12
C LEU A 518 -0.68 -10.28 -11.20
N THR A 519 -0.83 -11.27 -10.31
CA THR A 519 0.18 -11.60 -9.27
C THR A 519 1.26 -12.56 -9.78
N ILE A 520 0.97 -13.27 -10.87
CA ILE A 520 1.92 -14.24 -11.42
C ILE A 520 3.04 -13.54 -12.19
N GLY A 521 4.29 -13.91 -11.91
CA GLY A 521 5.46 -13.29 -12.57
C GLY A 521 5.55 -13.47 -14.09
N THR A 522 4.65 -14.26 -14.71
CA THR A 522 4.53 -14.42 -16.17
C THR A 522 3.55 -13.45 -16.83
N THR A 523 2.83 -12.65 -16.05
CA THR A 523 2.01 -11.52 -16.51
C THR A 523 2.83 -10.25 -16.36
N ARG A 524 3.13 -9.58 -17.46
CA ARG A 524 4.03 -8.40 -17.48
C ARG A 524 3.53 -7.31 -18.41
N VAL A 525 3.74 -6.06 -18.00
CA VAL A 525 3.47 -4.87 -18.83
C VAL A 525 4.76 -4.34 -19.46
N PHE A 526 4.69 -3.95 -20.74
CA PHE A 526 5.83 -3.38 -21.48
C PHE A 526 5.43 -2.05 -22.12
N SER A 527 6.29 -1.05 -22.00
CA SER A 527 6.15 0.21 -22.72
C SER A 527 6.61 0.08 -24.16
N GLY A 528 6.00 0.83 -25.07
CA GLY A 528 6.33 0.72 -26.48
C GLY A 528 5.34 1.35 -27.46
N SER A 529 5.35 0.80 -28.66
CA SER A 529 4.44 1.22 -29.72
C SER A 529 4.02 0.06 -30.61
N ILE A 530 2.76 0.08 -31.04
CA ILE A 530 2.21 -0.90 -31.96
C ILE A 530 2.47 -0.54 -33.42
N SER A 531 2.73 -1.57 -34.23
CA SER A 531 2.71 -1.49 -35.69
C SER A 531 1.82 -2.62 -36.22
N GLY A 532 0.72 -2.28 -36.88
CA GLY A 532 -0.29 -3.25 -37.32
C GLY A 532 -1.40 -3.41 -36.27
N THR A 533 -1.87 -4.63 -36.06
CA THR A 533 -2.93 -4.98 -35.10
C THR A 533 -2.58 -6.23 -34.30
N LEU A 534 -2.39 -6.11 -32.98
CA LEU A 534 -2.23 -7.25 -32.09
C LEU A 534 -3.56 -7.48 -31.37
N ALA A 535 -4.29 -8.51 -31.78
CA ALA A 535 -5.55 -8.85 -31.13
C ALA A 535 -5.31 -9.47 -29.76
N GLU A 536 -6.26 -9.26 -28.86
CA GLU A 536 -6.44 -10.04 -27.63
C GLU A 536 -6.33 -11.55 -27.93
N ASN A 537 -5.70 -12.30 -27.04
CA ASN A 537 -5.39 -13.73 -27.14
C ASN A 537 -4.43 -14.12 -28.29
N ALA A 538 -3.79 -13.16 -28.97
CA ALA A 538 -2.77 -13.47 -29.95
C ALA A 538 -1.51 -14.02 -29.26
N THR A 539 -1.05 -15.18 -29.70
CA THR A 539 0.28 -15.68 -29.32
C THR A 539 1.36 -14.85 -30.01
N VAL A 540 2.34 -14.40 -29.24
CA VAL A 540 3.47 -13.59 -29.71
C VAL A 540 4.79 -14.22 -29.27
N ASN A 541 5.81 -14.08 -30.10
CA ASN A 541 7.19 -14.46 -29.77
C ASN A 541 8.00 -13.19 -29.61
N LEU A 542 8.92 -13.16 -28.66
CA LEU A 542 9.84 -12.06 -28.48
C LEU A 542 10.99 -12.17 -29.49
N CYS A 543 11.15 -11.15 -30.31
CA CYS A 543 12.17 -11.10 -31.36
C CYS A 543 13.21 -10.03 -31.04
N ASN A 544 14.48 -10.41 -31.09
CA ASN A 544 15.59 -9.47 -31.24
C ASN A 544 15.92 -9.31 -32.73
N ALA A 545 15.38 -8.25 -33.33
CA ALA A 545 15.43 -8.02 -34.78
C ALA A 545 14.90 -9.24 -35.56
N SER A 546 15.77 -9.95 -36.29
CA SER A 546 15.39 -11.14 -37.06
C SER A 546 15.51 -12.46 -36.30
N THR A 547 15.89 -12.40 -35.01
CA THR A 547 16.19 -13.58 -34.21
C THR A 547 15.08 -13.81 -33.19
N ASP A 548 14.55 -15.03 -33.19
CA ASP A 548 13.65 -15.52 -32.16
C ASP A 548 14.44 -15.81 -30.88
N THR A 549 14.03 -15.23 -29.76
CA THR A 549 14.68 -15.47 -28.47
C THR A 549 14.27 -16.82 -27.86
N GLY A 550 13.18 -17.43 -28.36
CA GLY A 550 12.53 -18.60 -27.77
C GLY A 550 11.63 -18.26 -26.58
N ILE A 551 11.35 -16.97 -26.36
CA ILE A 551 10.40 -16.48 -25.36
C ILE A 551 9.07 -16.23 -26.05
N ASP A 552 8.02 -16.87 -25.54
CA ASP A 552 6.66 -16.78 -26.08
C ASP A 552 5.72 -16.20 -25.02
N GLY A 553 4.65 -15.53 -25.44
CA GLY A 553 3.61 -14.99 -24.57
C GLY A 553 2.27 -14.82 -25.29
N VAL A 554 1.26 -14.35 -24.58
CA VAL A 554 -0.09 -14.10 -25.09
C VAL A 554 -0.46 -12.64 -24.83
N VAL A 555 -0.93 -11.95 -25.86
CA VAL A 555 -1.43 -10.58 -25.72
C VAL A 555 -2.74 -10.62 -24.94
N VAL A 556 -2.76 -9.95 -23.78
CA VAL A 556 -4.01 -9.65 -23.05
C VAL A 556 -4.62 -8.41 -23.70
N ALA A 557 -3.98 -7.26 -23.52
CA ALA A 557 -4.43 -5.99 -24.08
C ALA A 557 -3.25 -5.09 -24.45
N HIS A 558 -3.51 -4.05 -25.23
CA HIS A 558 -2.56 -2.97 -25.47
C HIS A 558 -3.30 -1.64 -25.47
N THR A 559 -2.58 -0.56 -25.21
CA THR A 559 -3.14 0.78 -25.14
C THR A 559 -2.55 1.68 -26.23
N ASP A 560 -3.32 2.67 -26.66
CA ASP A 560 -2.81 3.74 -27.53
C ASP A 560 -1.84 4.67 -26.78
N SER A 561 -1.91 4.69 -25.44
CA SER A 561 -0.98 5.39 -24.54
C SER A 561 0.44 4.79 -24.52
N GLY A 562 0.64 3.61 -25.13
CA GLY A 562 1.97 3.05 -25.36
C GLY A 562 2.36 1.93 -24.39
N GLN A 563 1.40 1.13 -23.91
CA GLN A 563 1.66 -0.07 -23.10
C GLN A 563 1.05 -1.33 -23.74
N ILE A 564 1.68 -2.49 -23.50
CA ILE A 564 1.11 -3.81 -23.82
C ILE A 564 1.21 -4.72 -22.60
N LEU A 565 0.12 -5.43 -22.32
CA LEU A 565 0.02 -6.45 -21.28
C LEU A 565 0.14 -7.84 -21.92
N ILE A 566 1.13 -8.61 -21.48
CA ILE A 566 1.42 -9.96 -21.97
C ILE A 566 1.31 -10.94 -20.81
N ASP A 567 0.58 -12.03 -21.01
CA ASP A 567 0.43 -13.13 -20.06
C ASP A 567 1.08 -14.42 -20.60
N GLY A 568 1.28 -15.40 -19.72
CA GLY A 568 1.70 -16.75 -20.05
C GLY A 568 3.10 -16.78 -20.65
N ILE A 569 3.98 -15.85 -20.22
CA ILE A 569 5.34 -15.77 -20.72
C ILE A 569 6.09 -17.06 -20.39
N THR A 570 6.63 -17.71 -21.41
CA THR A 570 7.43 -18.95 -21.28
C THR A 570 8.77 -18.81 -22.00
N GLY A 571 9.74 -19.67 -21.67
CA GLY A 571 11.06 -19.65 -22.31
C GLY A 571 12.03 -18.60 -21.76
N SER A 572 11.59 -17.81 -20.78
CA SER A 572 12.42 -16.92 -19.95
C SER A 572 12.42 -17.40 -18.50
N THR A 573 13.47 -17.07 -17.75
CA THR A 573 13.39 -16.95 -16.28
C THR A 573 12.83 -15.56 -15.94
N ASN A 574 12.21 -15.40 -14.76
CA ASN A 574 11.93 -14.05 -14.22
C ASN A 574 13.27 -13.37 -13.83
N PRO A 575 13.34 -12.03 -13.74
CA PRO A 575 12.54 -11.10 -14.53
C PRO A 575 12.67 -11.40 -16.04
N VAL A 576 11.63 -11.12 -16.81
CA VAL A 576 11.65 -11.30 -18.27
C VAL A 576 12.66 -10.34 -18.89
N THR A 577 13.83 -10.85 -19.32
CA THR A 577 14.91 -9.99 -19.84
C THR A 577 14.61 -9.52 -21.27
N THR A 578 14.06 -8.32 -21.41
CA THR A 578 13.93 -7.64 -22.71
C THR A 578 14.82 -6.40 -22.80
N THR A 579 14.86 -5.76 -23.95
CA THR A 579 15.60 -4.51 -24.13
C THR A 579 14.86 -3.65 -25.14
N SER A 580 14.95 -2.33 -25.00
CA SER A 580 14.44 -1.38 -25.99
C SER A 580 14.83 -1.77 -27.42
N GLY A 581 13.82 -1.84 -28.31
CA GLY A 581 13.93 -2.28 -29.70
C GLY A 581 13.59 -3.75 -29.96
N TYR A 582 13.38 -4.57 -28.92
CA TYR A 582 12.83 -5.91 -29.07
C TYR A 582 11.36 -5.84 -29.52
N LEU A 583 10.89 -6.90 -30.17
CA LEU A 583 9.56 -6.94 -30.77
C LEU A 583 8.75 -8.11 -30.22
N TRP A 584 7.58 -7.85 -29.64
CA TRP A 584 6.58 -8.92 -29.49
C TRP A 584 5.85 -9.09 -30.81
N LYS A 585 5.99 -10.25 -31.44
CA LYS A 585 5.53 -10.47 -32.81
C LYS A 585 4.65 -11.71 -32.93
N ALA A 586 3.48 -11.55 -33.53
CA ALA A 586 2.57 -12.68 -33.80
C ALA A 586 3.09 -13.60 -34.93
N ASP A 587 3.92 -13.06 -35.82
CA ASP A 587 4.57 -13.77 -36.91
C ASP A 587 5.99 -14.24 -36.53
N VAL A 588 6.59 -15.06 -37.39
CA VAL A 588 8.00 -15.46 -37.28
C VAL A 588 8.96 -14.26 -37.30
N CYS A 589 9.96 -14.29 -36.41
CA CYS A 589 11.01 -13.28 -36.36
C CYS A 589 11.74 -13.15 -37.71
N GLY A 590 12.05 -11.92 -38.11
CA GLY A 590 12.77 -11.62 -39.36
C GLY A 590 11.94 -11.54 -40.64
N GLY A 591 10.62 -11.74 -40.59
CA GLY A 591 9.72 -11.36 -41.70
C GLY A 591 9.61 -9.84 -41.87
N GLU A 592 9.60 -9.35 -43.11
CA GLU A 592 9.34 -7.92 -43.41
C GLU A 592 7.85 -7.60 -43.23
N GLY A 593 7.53 -6.64 -42.33
CA GLY A 593 6.15 -6.33 -41.96
C GLY A 593 5.51 -7.40 -41.09
N GLY A 594 4.37 -7.06 -40.48
CA GLY A 594 3.61 -7.91 -39.56
C GLY A 594 3.06 -7.12 -38.39
N ASP A 595 2.09 -7.71 -37.71
CA ASP A 595 1.50 -7.17 -36.49
C ASP A 595 2.47 -7.39 -35.33
N GLN A 596 2.91 -6.29 -34.71
CA GLN A 596 3.97 -6.32 -33.71
C GLN A 596 3.90 -5.15 -32.73
N TRP A 597 4.42 -5.38 -31.54
CA TRP A 597 4.72 -4.36 -30.56
C TRP A 597 6.23 -4.14 -30.49
N THR A 598 6.67 -2.88 -30.52
CA THR A 598 8.08 -2.52 -30.33
C THR A 598 8.28 -2.03 -28.92
N VAL A 599 9.00 -2.81 -28.10
CA VAL A 599 9.35 -2.44 -26.72
C VAL A 599 10.27 -1.22 -26.75
N SER A 600 10.03 -0.24 -25.89
CA SER A 600 10.88 0.95 -25.76
C SER A 600 10.87 1.51 -24.36
N GLY A 601 12.02 2.01 -23.90
CA GLY A 601 12.17 2.62 -22.59
C GLY A 601 13.37 2.04 -21.82
N THR A 602 13.35 2.18 -20.51
CA THR A 602 14.34 1.63 -19.56
C THR A 602 13.66 1.19 -18.27
N GLY A 603 14.29 0.32 -17.48
CA GLY A 603 13.69 -0.15 -16.23
C GLY A 603 12.43 -0.97 -16.47
N ASP A 604 11.40 -0.68 -15.68
CA ASP A 604 10.04 -1.16 -15.76
C ASP A 604 9.41 -1.17 -17.17
N ASP A 605 9.77 -0.19 -18.00
CA ASP A 605 9.32 -0.14 -19.40
C ASP A 605 9.63 -1.44 -20.18
N LEU A 606 10.61 -2.21 -19.71
CA LEU A 606 11.14 -3.42 -20.35
C LEU A 606 10.48 -4.71 -19.84
N GLY A 607 9.43 -4.61 -19.03
CA GLY A 607 8.66 -5.74 -18.51
C GLY A 607 8.53 -5.64 -17.01
N ALA A 608 7.42 -5.08 -16.53
CA ALA A 608 7.16 -4.86 -15.11
C ALA A 608 6.05 -5.75 -14.55
N SER A 609 6.04 -5.98 -13.23
CA SER A 609 4.83 -6.39 -12.50
C SER A 609 3.71 -5.35 -12.71
N VAL A 610 2.43 -5.75 -12.62
CA VAL A 610 1.32 -4.92 -13.15
C VAL A 610 0.16 -4.68 -12.18
N ARG A 611 -0.31 -3.43 -12.14
CA ARG A 611 -1.62 -3.01 -11.61
C ARG A 611 -2.54 -2.68 -12.78
N ALA A 612 -3.80 -3.11 -12.76
CA ALA A 612 -4.74 -2.81 -13.84
C ALA A 612 -5.55 -1.55 -13.52
N VAL A 613 -5.50 -0.55 -14.41
CA VAL A 613 -6.18 0.74 -14.20
C VAL A 613 -7.16 1.05 -15.33
N ALA A 614 -8.42 1.25 -14.96
CA ALA A 614 -9.45 1.84 -15.82
C ALA A 614 -9.57 3.34 -15.52
N GLU A 615 -8.97 4.16 -16.38
CA GLU A 615 -9.09 5.61 -16.32
C GLU A 615 -10.29 6.07 -17.17
N ILE A 616 -11.34 6.54 -16.51
CA ILE A 616 -12.54 6.99 -17.19
C ILE A 616 -12.48 8.51 -17.38
N ASP A 617 -12.53 8.97 -18.63
CA ASP A 617 -12.31 10.37 -18.99
C ASP A 617 -13.36 10.91 -19.99
N GLY A 618 -13.31 12.22 -20.24
CA GLY A 618 -14.15 12.96 -21.17
C GLY A 618 -15.55 13.30 -20.63
N GLY A 619 -16.32 14.01 -21.45
CA GLY A 619 -17.75 14.22 -21.20
C GLY A 619 -18.58 12.99 -21.56
N TRP A 620 -19.64 12.72 -20.79
CA TRP A 620 -20.48 11.53 -20.96
C TRP A 620 -21.96 11.88 -21.06
N SER A 621 -22.59 11.58 -22.20
CA SER A 621 -24.02 11.82 -22.39
C SER A 621 -24.90 10.63 -22.01
N VAL A 622 -24.35 9.41 -22.09
CA VAL A 622 -25.03 8.15 -21.80
C VAL A 622 -24.41 7.47 -20.58
N SER A 623 -25.24 6.76 -19.80
CA SER A 623 -24.78 5.91 -18.70
C SER A 623 -24.24 4.58 -19.22
N ASP A 624 -23.20 4.06 -18.58
CA ASP A 624 -22.83 2.66 -18.74
C ASP A 624 -23.82 1.74 -17.98
N VAL A 625 -23.73 0.44 -18.26
CA VAL A 625 -24.55 -0.61 -17.62
C VAL A 625 -23.67 -1.37 -16.64
N GLY A 626 -24.21 -1.68 -15.47
CA GLY A 626 -23.46 -2.39 -14.43
C GLY A 626 -22.94 -3.78 -14.84
N ARG A 627 -21.75 -4.12 -14.33
CA ARG A 627 -21.08 -5.42 -14.47
C ARG A 627 -20.37 -5.85 -13.20
N ASN A 628 -20.09 -7.14 -13.13
CA ASN A 628 -19.21 -7.67 -12.11
C ASN A 628 -17.77 -7.28 -12.41
N ILE A 629 -16.97 -7.18 -11.36
CA ILE A 629 -15.52 -7.20 -11.44
C ILE A 629 -15.10 -8.61 -10.99
N ASP A 630 -14.77 -9.48 -11.94
CA ASP A 630 -14.51 -10.90 -11.71
C ASP A 630 -13.35 -11.47 -12.54
N GLY A 631 -12.76 -12.55 -12.03
CA GLY A 631 -11.76 -13.35 -12.76
C GLY A 631 -10.32 -12.85 -12.71
N TRP A 632 -10.08 -11.71 -12.07
CA TRP A 632 -8.75 -11.22 -11.75
C TRP A 632 -8.07 -12.01 -10.62
N GLY A 633 -6.79 -12.32 -10.80
CA GLY A 633 -5.87 -12.65 -9.71
C GLY A 633 -5.19 -11.37 -9.24
N THR A 634 -5.26 -11.09 -7.94
CA THR A 634 -4.86 -9.81 -7.34
C THR A 634 -4.37 -10.02 -5.92
N ASP A 635 -3.45 -9.19 -5.47
CA ASP A 635 -3.01 -9.05 -4.07
C ASP A 635 -2.93 -7.55 -3.72
N SER A 636 -2.34 -7.21 -2.58
CA SER A 636 -2.13 -5.84 -2.10
C SER A 636 -1.39 -4.96 -3.10
N ASP A 637 -0.45 -5.55 -3.84
CA ASP A 637 0.47 -4.83 -4.74
C ASP A 637 -0.03 -4.86 -6.16
N ASN A 638 -0.64 -5.95 -6.60
CA ASN A 638 -1.23 -6.15 -7.90
C ASN A 638 -2.76 -6.02 -7.83
N TYR A 639 -3.26 -4.79 -7.85
CA TYR A 639 -4.68 -4.47 -7.68
C TYR A 639 -5.38 -3.98 -8.96
N VAL A 640 -6.72 -3.93 -8.89
CA VAL A 640 -7.58 -3.31 -9.91
C VAL A 640 -8.07 -1.94 -9.43
N LYS A 641 -7.86 -0.89 -10.22
CA LYS A 641 -8.36 0.46 -9.92
C LYS A 641 -9.25 0.99 -11.03
N ILE A 642 -10.44 1.47 -10.66
CA ILE A 642 -11.40 2.08 -11.56
C ILE A 642 -11.69 3.49 -11.05
N TYR A 643 -11.33 4.51 -11.83
CA TYR A 643 -11.50 5.89 -11.40
C TYR A 643 -11.90 6.83 -12.52
N THR A 644 -12.46 7.99 -12.16
CA THR A 644 -12.76 9.07 -13.12
C THR A 644 -11.78 10.23 -12.99
N THR A 645 -11.33 10.79 -14.11
CA THR A 645 -10.65 12.09 -14.18
C THR A 645 -11.61 13.24 -13.87
N ASP A 646 -11.10 14.47 -13.66
CA ASP A 646 -11.93 15.67 -13.41
C ASP A 646 -13.01 15.94 -14.48
N LEU A 647 -12.74 15.61 -15.75
CA LEU A 647 -13.70 15.81 -16.83
C LEU A 647 -14.86 14.82 -16.76
N ALA A 648 -14.62 13.57 -16.37
CA ALA A 648 -15.65 12.54 -16.22
C ALA A 648 -16.29 12.50 -14.83
N ARG A 649 -15.59 12.97 -13.79
CA ARG A 649 -16.01 12.96 -12.39
C ARG A 649 -17.16 13.92 -12.14
N HIS A 650 -18.04 13.55 -11.23
CA HIS A 650 -19.04 14.46 -10.67
C HIS A 650 -18.39 15.53 -9.78
N ASP A 651 -19.17 16.53 -9.41
CA ASP A 651 -18.78 17.71 -8.65
C ASP A 651 -19.54 17.75 -7.31
N GLY A 652 -19.47 16.66 -6.53
CA GLY A 652 -20.29 16.48 -5.31
C GLY A 652 -21.80 16.32 -5.54
N LYS A 653 -22.25 16.33 -6.80
CA LYS A 653 -23.66 16.26 -7.18
C LYS A 653 -23.91 15.32 -8.35
N TRP A 654 -25.05 14.60 -8.31
CA TRP A 654 -25.45 13.75 -9.44
C TRP A 654 -25.59 14.57 -10.73
N ASN A 655 -24.88 14.16 -11.77
CA ASN A 655 -24.78 14.87 -13.04
C ASN A 655 -24.88 13.91 -14.23
N GLU A 656 -25.90 14.12 -15.07
CA GLU A 656 -26.15 13.29 -16.26
C GLU A 656 -25.17 13.55 -17.42
N ASN A 657 -24.29 14.54 -17.32
CA ASN A 657 -23.23 14.81 -18.30
C ASN A 657 -21.86 14.24 -17.88
N LYS A 658 -21.83 13.49 -16.77
CA LYS A 658 -20.65 12.87 -16.16
C LYS A 658 -20.78 11.35 -16.20
N TYR A 659 -19.66 10.66 -16.03
CA TYR A 659 -19.65 9.20 -16.09
C TYR A 659 -20.54 8.63 -14.98
N ARG A 660 -21.33 7.62 -15.34
CA ARG A 660 -22.27 6.98 -14.42
C ARG A 660 -22.59 5.57 -14.89
N VAL A 661 -22.77 4.68 -13.92
CA VAL A 661 -23.18 3.29 -14.14
C VAL A 661 -24.59 3.13 -13.60
N ILE A 662 -25.53 2.70 -14.46
CA ILE A 662 -26.93 2.53 -14.09
C ILE A 662 -27.38 1.10 -14.37
N SER A 663 -27.95 0.45 -13.36
CA SER A 663 -28.55 -0.88 -13.48
C SER A 663 -30.04 -0.90 -13.18
N THR A 664 -30.74 -1.85 -13.80
CA THR A 664 -32.11 -2.22 -13.44
C THR A 664 -32.11 -3.65 -12.92
N ALA A 665 -32.52 -3.83 -11.67
CA ALA A 665 -32.55 -5.14 -11.05
C ALA A 665 -33.45 -6.10 -11.85
N THR A 666 -32.94 -7.30 -12.10
CA THR A 666 -33.60 -8.38 -12.83
C THR A 666 -33.81 -9.65 -12.00
N ALA A 667 -33.25 -9.68 -10.79
CA ALA A 667 -33.31 -10.78 -9.84
C ALA A 667 -33.08 -10.26 -8.41
N ASP A 668 -33.40 -11.09 -7.43
CA ASP A 668 -32.99 -10.89 -6.04
C ASP A 668 -31.46 -10.83 -5.95
N TYR A 669 -30.93 -10.00 -5.03
CA TYR A 669 -29.50 -9.78 -4.81
C TYR A 669 -28.74 -9.22 -6.04
N HIS A 670 -29.44 -8.58 -6.97
CA HIS A 670 -28.80 -7.93 -8.14
C HIS A 670 -27.92 -6.76 -7.69
N ASN A 671 -26.73 -6.62 -8.27
CA ASN A 671 -25.81 -5.52 -7.99
C ASN A 671 -25.60 -4.65 -9.23
N THR A 672 -25.43 -3.34 -9.05
CA THR A 672 -24.92 -2.50 -10.14
C THR A 672 -23.47 -2.89 -10.44
N MET A 673 -22.65 -3.06 -9.42
CA MET A 673 -21.32 -3.66 -9.52
C MET A 673 -21.17 -4.73 -8.44
N ARG A 674 -20.83 -5.95 -8.83
CA ARG A 674 -20.49 -7.02 -7.89
C ARG A 674 -19.00 -7.30 -7.96
N LEU A 675 -18.33 -7.29 -6.82
CA LEU A 675 -16.90 -7.56 -6.75
C LEU A 675 -16.68 -9.01 -6.33
N TYR A 676 -16.08 -9.81 -7.20
CA TYR A 676 -15.61 -11.17 -6.91
C TYR A 676 -14.10 -11.22 -6.75
N SER A 677 -13.39 -10.38 -7.48
CA SER A 677 -11.94 -10.20 -7.34
C SER A 677 -11.60 -9.41 -6.09
N LEU A 678 -10.39 -9.63 -5.58
CA LEU A 678 -9.88 -9.01 -4.36
C LEU A 678 -9.15 -7.70 -4.76
N ASN A 679 -8.77 -6.88 -3.79
CA ASN A 679 -7.94 -5.69 -4.02
C ASN A 679 -8.48 -4.77 -5.14
N VAL A 680 -9.71 -4.28 -4.95
CA VAL A 680 -10.40 -3.43 -5.93
C VAL A 680 -10.64 -2.03 -5.37
N ARG A 681 -10.22 -1.01 -6.13
CA ARG A 681 -10.40 0.40 -5.81
C ARG A 681 -11.40 1.05 -6.79
N ILE A 682 -12.44 1.71 -6.28
CA ILE A 682 -13.45 2.42 -7.07
C ILE A 682 -13.58 3.86 -6.60
N GLU A 683 -13.26 4.80 -7.49
CA GLU A 683 -13.07 6.21 -7.12
C GLU A 683 -13.79 7.20 -8.06
N GLY A 684 -14.60 8.11 -7.51
CA GLY A 684 -15.19 9.22 -8.28
C GLY A 684 -16.42 8.87 -9.15
N ILE A 685 -16.98 7.67 -9.01
CA ILE A 685 -18.02 7.13 -9.90
C ILE A 685 -19.43 7.45 -9.38
N GLN A 686 -20.36 7.69 -10.30
CA GLN A 686 -21.79 7.76 -10.01
C GLN A 686 -22.48 6.41 -10.26
N LEU A 687 -23.12 5.84 -9.24
CA LEU A 687 -23.78 4.53 -9.30
C LEU A 687 -25.28 4.65 -8.99
N GLY A 688 -26.12 4.18 -9.91
CA GLY A 688 -27.57 4.25 -9.79
C GLY A 688 -28.25 2.89 -9.99
N ILE A 689 -29.24 2.56 -9.15
CA ILE A 689 -30.00 1.31 -9.29
C ILE A 689 -31.53 1.51 -9.29
N HIS A 690 -32.20 0.88 -10.26
CA HIS A 690 -33.66 0.67 -10.25
C HIS A 690 -33.98 -0.70 -9.65
N THR A 691 -34.48 -0.74 -8.41
CA THR A 691 -34.59 -1.98 -7.60
C THR A 691 -35.82 -2.82 -7.90
N GLY A 692 -36.88 -2.21 -8.44
CA GLY A 692 -38.15 -2.90 -8.66
C GLY A 692 -38.75 -3.45 -7.36
N ALA A 693 -39.04 -4.74 -7.35
CA ALA A 693 -39.60 -5.47 -6.20
C ALA A 693 -38.73 -6.68 -5.77
N TYR A 694 -37.47 -6.72 -6.22
CA TYR A 694 -36.53 -7.79 -5.94
C TYR A 694 -35.92 -7.66 -4.55
N LEU A 695 -35.61 -8.77 -3.89
CA LEU A 695 -35.03 -8.76 -2.56
C LEU A 695 -33.59 -8.23 -2.59
N GLU A 696 -33.27 -7.27 -1.74
CA GLU A 696 -31.90 -6.81 -1.41
C GLU A 696 -30.96 -6.50 -2.60
N PRO A 697 -31.41 -5.78 -3.65
CA PRO A 697 -30.49 -5.28 -4.66
C PRO A 697 -29.54 -4.23 -4.06
N GLN A 698 -28.31 -4.19 -4.55
CA GLN A 698 -27.25 -3.34 -4.02
C GLN A 698 -26.61 -2.52 -5.15
N SER A 699 -26.05 -1.35 -4.86
CA SER A 699 -25.25 -0.66 -5.87
C SER A 699 -23.86 -1.28 -5.97
N ILE A 700 -23.11 -1.32 -4.87
CA ILE A 700 -21.84 -2.07 -4.78
C ILE A 700 -22.05 -3.27 -3.87
N GLY A 701 -21.91 -4.46 -4.44
CA GLY A 701 -21.99 -5.73 -3.73
C GLY A 701 -20.63 -6.39 -3.61
N ILE A 702 -20.19 -6.59 -2.37
CA ILE A 702 -18.94 -7.28 -2.05
C ILE A 702 -19.22 -8.77 -1.92
N TRP A 703 -18.57 -9.59 -2.74
CA TRP A 703 -18.81 -11.04 -2.78
C TRP A 703 -17.52 -11.82 -3.01
N SER A 704 -16.75 -12.07 -1.95
CA SER A 704 -15.63 -13.00 -2.04
C SER A 704 -16.03 -14.38 -1.50
N ASP A 705 -15.62 -15.42 -2.21
CA ASP A 705 -15.60 -16.78 -1.66
C ASP A 705 -14.24 -17.06 -0.94
N ALA A 706 -13.31 -16.10 -1.00
CA ALA A 706 -12.01 -16.12 -0.31
C ALA A 706 -12.11 -15.35 1.02
N PRO A 707 -11.91 -16.01 2.17
CA PRO A 707 -12.22 -15.41 3.46
C PRO A 707 -11.21 -14.39 3.99
N ASP A 708 -9.98 -14.23 3.46
CA ASP A 708 -8.91 -13.74 4.35
C ASP A 708 -7.81 -12.78 3.82
N LEU A 709 -7.86 -12.23 2.61
CA LEU A 709 -6.86 -11.20 2.20
C LEU A 709 -7.43 -10.25 1.13
N ILE A 710 -8.09 -9.16 1.54
CA ILE A 710 -8.89 -8.35 0.63
C ILE A 710 -8.92 -6.88 1.05
N ASP A 711 -8.37 -6.01 0.22
CA ASP A 711 -8.47 -4.57 0.41
C ASP A 711 -9.46 -3.97 -0.58
N TYR A 712 -10.59 -3.49 -0.10
CA TYR A 712 -11.53 -2.75 -0.95
C TYR A 712 -11.52 -1.28 -0.58
N THR A 713 -11.34 -0.42 -1.59
CA THR A 713 -11.40 1.02 -1.42
C THR A 713 -12.52 1.61 -2.25
N PHE A 714 -13.51 2.23 -1.60
CA PHE A 714 -14.56 2.97 -2.27
C PHE A 714 -14.50 4.43 -1.83
N SER A 715 -14.09 5.31 -2.75
CA SER A 715 -13.92 6.72 -2.42
C SER A 715 -14.54 7.70 -3.40
N HIS A 716 -14.94 8.87 -2.90
CA HIS A 716 -15.42 9.96 -3.74
C HIS A 716 -16.61 9.58 -4.64
N ASN A 717 -17.41 8.56 -4.32
CA ASN A 717 -18.49 8.10 -5.19
C ASN A 717 -19.83 8.76 -4.83
N ILE A 718 -20.74 8.86 -5.81
CA ILE A 718 -22.15 9.16 -5.58
C ILE A 718 -22.99 7.92 -5.85
N ILE A 719 -23.63 7.38 -4.82
CA ILE A 719 -24.36 6.12 -4.90
C ILE A 719 -25.82 6.36 -4.52
N ARG A 720 -26.77 5.98 -5.39
CA ARG A 720 -28.19 6.21 -5.10
C ARG A 720 -29.15 5.16 -5.62
N GLN A 721 -30.27 5.02 -4.94
CA GLN A 721 -31.44 4.35 -5.49
C GLN A 721 -32.19 5.30 -6.44
N LEU A 722 -32.42 4.87 -7.68
CA LEU A 722 -33.16 5.66 -8.67
C LEU A 722 -34.67 5.47 -8.57
N SER A 723 -35.13 4.24 -8.32
CA SER A 723 -36.54 3.94 -8.11
C SER A 723 -36.75 2.52 -7.57
N GLY A 724 -37.90 2.30 -6.93
CA GLY A 724 -38.35 0.98 -6.49
C GLY A 724 -38.76 1.03 -5.02
N THR A 725 -39.23 -0.10 -4.49
CA THR A 725 -39.74 -0.17 -3.11
C THR A 725 -39.13 -1.31 -2.31
N ALA A 726 -38.21 -2.05 -2.91
CA ALA A 726 -37.54 -3.15 -2.25
C ALA A 726 -36.42 -2.65 -1.34
N SER A 727 -36.33 -3.24 -0.14
CA SER A 727 -35.18 -3.06 0.75
C SER A 727 -33.90 -3.30 -0.03
N SER A 728 -33.09 -2.26 -0.15
CA SER A 728 -31.93 -2.18 -1.04
C SER A 728 -30.74 -1.59 -0.29
N ARG A 729 -29.53 -1.73 -0.86
CA ARG A 729 -28.29 -1.34 -0.19
C ARG A 729 -27.45 -0.43 -1.08
N GLY A 730 -26.80 0.58 -0.50
CA GLY A 730 -25.79 1.37 -1.21
C GLY A 730 -24.53 0.53 -1.42
N ILE A 731 -23.81 0.29 -0.34
CA ILE A 731 -22.63 -0.56 -0.28
C ILE A 731 -22.87 -1.68 0.72
N GLY A 732 -22.55 -2.92 0.36
CA GLY A 732 -22.47 -3.99 1.35
C GLY A 732 -22.14 -5.36 0.80
N GLY A 733 -22.04 -6.34 1.69
CA GLY A 733 -21.88 -7.76 1.35
C GLY A 733 -23.00 -8.62 1.92
N ASP A 734 -22.84 -9.93 1.87
CA ASP A 734 -23.79 -10.90 2.45
C ASP A 734 -23.17 -11.71 3.58
N ALA A 735 -24.00 -12.07 4.57
CA ALA A 735 -23.56 -12.82 5.75
C ALA A 735 -22.90 -14.16 5.38
N GLY A 736 -21.66 -14.37 5.82
CA GLY A 736 -20.89 -15.59 5.61
C GLY A 736 -20.20 -15.70 4.24
N ARG A 737 -20.12 -14.59 3.49
CA ARG A 737 -19.44 -14.47 2.18
C ARG A 737 -18.69 -13.14 2.06
N THR A 738 -18.18 -12.66 3.19
CA THR A 738 -17.55 -11.35 3.28
C THR A 738 -16.10 -11.46 3.71
N PRO A 739 -15.26 -10.55 3.21
CA PRO A 739 -13.83 -10.55 3.48
C PRO A 739 -13.44 -10.49 4.94
N GLY A 740 -12.31 -11.10 5.25
CA GLY A 740 -11.51 -10.86 6.43
C GLY A 740 -10.43 -9.78 6.26
N GLY A 741 -10.24 -9.18 5.08
CA GLY A 741 -9.30 -8.07 4.87
C GLY A 741 -9.90 -6.67 5.11
N ASP A 742 -9.15 -5.63 4.73
CA ASP A 742 -9.49 -4.23 5.04
C ASP A 742 -10.54 -3.65 4.09
N LEU A 743 -11.53 -2.95 4.64
CA LEU A 743 -12.56 -2.26 3.85
C LEU A 743 -12.57 -0.77 4.15
N ASN A 744 -12.13 0.02 3.17
CA ASN A 744 -11.99 1.46 3.23
C ASN A 744 -13.11 2.14 2.44
N ILE A 745 -14.01 2.84 3.14
CA ILE A 745 -15.15 3.54 2.54
C ILE A 745 -15.11 5.00 2.97
N PHE A 746 -14.72 5.92 2.08
CA PHE A 746 -14.58 7.32 2.47
C PHE A 746 -14.97 8.37 1.43
N ASN A 747 -15.35 9.57 1.88
CA ASN A 747 -15.76 10.66 0.99
C ASN A 747 -16.88 10.27 0.01
N ASN A 748 -17.79 9.36 0.35
CA ASN A 748 -18.89 9.01 -0.54
C ASN A 748 -20.18 9.74 -0.14
N ILE A 749 -21.03 10.01 -1.13
CA ILE A 749 -22.42 10.47 -0.94
C ILE A 749 -23.37 9.31 -1.28
N ILE A 750 -24.13 8.83 -0.29
CA ILE A 750 -24.99 7.64 -0.44
C ILE A 750 -26.43 7.95 -0.01
N TYR A 751 -27.40 7.84 -0.92
CA TYR A 751 -28.76 8.29 -0.62
C TYR A 751 -29.94 7.56 -1.27
N GLY A 752 -31.10 7.67 -0.61
CA GLY A 752 -32.39 7.22 -1.11
C GLY A 752 -32.66 5.71 -1.01
N PHE A 753 -31.79 4.95 -0.32
CA PHE A 753 -31.94 3.50 -0.20
C PHE A 753 -33.02 3.13 0.80
N THR A 754 -33.98 2.31 0.37
CA THR A 754 -35.09 1.86 1.25
C THR A 754 -34.68 0.76 2.23
N GLY A 755 -33.42 0.32 2.20
CA GLY A 755 -32.79 -0.51 3.22
C GLY A 755 -31.61 0.23 3.86
N TYR A 756 -30.39 -0.08 3.44
CA TYR A 756 -29.14 0.36 4.10
C TYR A 756 -28.34 1.31 3.21
N GLY A 757 -27.73 2.35 3.78
CA GLY A 757 -26.69 3.12 3.10
C GLY A 757 -25.42 2.27 2.97
N ILE A 758 -24.84 1.91 4.11
CA ILE A 758 -23.66 1.03 4.20
C ILE A 758 -23.97 -0.12 5.17
N VAL A 759 -23.69 -1.35 4.73
CA VAL A 759 -23.74 -2.53 5.60
C VAL A 759 -22.47 -3.35 5.48
N SER A 760 -21.73 -3.45 6.58
CA SER A 760 -20.53 -4.29 6.63
C SER A 760 -20.82 -5.61 7.32
N TYR A 761 -20.48 -6.70 6.64
CA TYR A 761 -20.39 -8.04 7.21
C TYR A 761 -18.93 -8.53 7.26
N CYS A 762 -17.96 -7.68 6.91
CA CYS A 762 -16.54 -8.03 6.90
C CYS A 762 -16.10 -8.47 8.29
N THR A 763 -15.19 -9.43 8.36
CA THR A 763 -14.62 -9.92 9.62
C THR A 763 -13.27 -9.26 9.95
N GLY A 764 -12.68 -8.54 8.99
CA GLY A 764 -11.47 -7.74 9.15
C GLY A 764 -11.71 -6.32 9.69
N GLU A 765 -10.72 -5.44 9.48
CA GLU A 765 -10.80 -4.03 9.83
C GLU A 765 -11.61 -3.25 8.79
N VAL A 766 -12.47 -2.34 9.23
CA VAL A 766 -13.36 -1.60 8.33
C VAL A 766 -13.34 -0.12 8.70
N SER A 767 -12.75 0.70 7.84
CA SER A 767 -12.66 2.16 8.02
C SER A 767 -13.71 2.87 7.17
N ILE A 768 -14.70 3.49 7.83
CA ILE A 768 -15.78 4.23 7.16
C ILE A 768 -15.66 5.69 7.53
N TYR A 769 -15.05 6.54 6.69
CA TYR A 769 -14.69 7.91 7.05
C TYR A 769 -15.30 9.00 6.17
N ASN A 770 -15.72 10.12 6.75
CA ASN A 770 -16.15 11.30 5.98
C ASN A 770 -17.17 11.00 4.86
N ASN A 771 -18.16 10.14 5.11
CA ASN A 771 -19.25 9.90 4.17
C ASN A 771 -20.48 10.75 4.51
N THR A 772 -21.26 11.14 3.51
CA THR A 772 -22.59 11.76 3.69
C THR A 772 -23.67 10.76 3.28
N LEU A 773 -24.47 10.31 4.25
CA LEU A 773 -25.61 9.42 4.01
C LEU A 773 -26.93 10.18 4.20
N TYR A 774 -27.82 10.12 3.22
CA TYR A 774 -29.07 10.90 3.23
C TYR A 774 -30.31 10.09 2.83
N ASP A 775 -31.41 10.24 3.57
CA ASP A 775 -32.73 9.65 3.24
C ASP A 775 -32.66 8.13 2.97
N ASN A 776 -31.86 7.43 3.78
CA ASN A 776 -31.82 5.96 3.78
C ASN A 776 -32.74 5.44 4.90
N ALA A 777 -33.25 4.21 4.79
CA ALA A 777 -34.02 3.63 5.90
C ALA A 777 -33.11 3.38 7.13
N SER A 778 -31.86 2.99 6.88
CA SER A 778 -30.79 2.84 7.86
C SER A 778 -29.46 3.35 7.28
N GLY A 779 -28.61 3.93 8.13
CA GLY A 779 -27.34 4.54 7.74
C GLY A 779 -26.22 3.51 7.62
N ILE A 780 -25.37 3.44 8.66
CA ILE A 780 -24.24 2.51 8.76
C ILE A 780 -24.58 1.37 9.72
N ILE A 781 -24.33 0.14 9.30
CA ILE A 781 -24.54 -1.06 10.11
C ILE A 781 -23.26 -1.90 10.18
N ALA A 782 -22.81 -2.20 11.40
CA ALA A 782 -21.64 -3.01 11.70
C ALA A 782 -22.04 -4.41 12.20
N TYR A 783 -22.06 -5.44 11.33
CA TYR A 783 -22.46 -6.79 11.76
C TYR A 783 -21.31 -7.63 12.35
N GLN A 784 -20.12 -7.52 11.78
CA GLN A 784 -18.92 -8.29 12.13
C GLN A 784 -17.69 -7.38 11.95
N GLY A 785 -16.53 -7.87 12.40
CA GLY A 785 -15.26 -7.18 12.26
C GLY A 785 -15.11 -5.95 13.15
N ASP A 786 -13.97 -5.28 13.02
CA ASP A 786 -13.66 -4.05 13.74
C ASP A 786 -14.03 -2.85 12.87
N VAL A 787 -15.31 -2.47 12.93
CA VAL A 787 -15.83 -1.32 12.18
C VAL A 787 -15.55 -0.02 12.92
N VAL A 788 -14.67 0.80 12.34
CA VAL A 788 -14.31 2.14 12.82
C VAL A 788 -14.96 3.19 11.93
N ALA A 789 -15.78 4.05 12.52
CA ALA A 789 -16.43 5.16 11.81
C ALA A 789 -15.94 6.52 12.33
N LYS A 790 -15.49 7.40 11.44
CA LYS A 790 -15.02 8.76 11.78
C LYS A 790 -15.62 9.80 10.83
N ASN A 791 -16.00 10.96 11.34
CA ASN A 791 -16.46 12.09 10.53
C ASN A 791 -17.63 11.79 9.56
N ASN A 792 -18.46 10.77 9.79
CA ASN A 792 -19.61 10.53 8.91
C ASN A 792 -20.79 11.42 9.27
N LEU A 793 -21.48 11.93 8.25
CA LEU A 793 -22.71 12.71 8.38
C LEU A 793 -23.90 11.88 7.91
N ILE A 794 -24.83 11.57 8.82
CA ILE A 794 -26.04 10.79 8.48
C ILE A 794 -27.29 11.62 8.76
N ALA A 795 -27.97 12.03 7.70
CA ALA A 795 -29.13 12.93 7.77
C ALA A 795 -30.41 12.28 7.25
N SER A 796 -31.56 12.68 7.81
CA SER A 796 -32.90 12.23 7.40
C SER A 796 -33.05 10.70 7.32
N THR A 797 -32.33 9.98 8.17
CA THR A 797 -32.25 8.52 8.19
C THR A 797 -32.83 8.01 9.50
N THR A 798 -33.71 7.00 9.45
CA THR A 798 -34.46 6.59 10.65
C THR A 798 -33.59 5.88 11.70
N ASN A 799 -32.68 5.01 11.27
CA ASN A 799 -31.69 4.37 12.14
C ASN A 799 -30.29 4.69 11.61
N PRO A 800 -29.66 5.82 11.99
CA PRO A 800 -28.39 6.25 11.42
C PRO A 800 -27.26 5.27 11.73
N TYR A 801 -27.22 4.73 12.94
CA TYR A 801 -26.22 3.74 13.37
C TYR A 801 -26.92 2.51 13.94
N SER A 802 -26.35 1.33 13.74
CA SER A 802 -26.86 0.09 14.33
C SER A 802 -25.74 -0.91 14.59
N ASN A 803 -25.97 -1.76 15.60
CA ASN A 803 -25.03 -2.74 16.15
C ASN A 803 -23.82 -2.11 16.86
N THR A 804 -22.70 -2.85 16.95
CA THR A 804 -21.54 -2.49 17.76
C THR A 804 -20.41 -2.02 16.85
N PHE A 805 -19.89 -0.84 17.13
CA PHE A 805 -18.71 -0.28 16.47
C PHE A 805 -17.46 -0.51 17.34
N ALA A 806 -16.30 -0.60 16.68
CA ALA A 806 -15.02 -0.79 17.33
C ALA A 806 -14.51 0.47 18.03
N ALA A 807 -13.50 0.31 18.88
CA ALA A 807 -12.79 1.42 19.49
C ALA A 807 -12.11 2.29 18.41
N GLY A 808 -11.98 3.60 18.68
CA GLY A 808 -11.49 4.57 17.69
C GLY A 808 -12.59 5.21 16.83
N THR A 809 -13.81 4.67 16.86
CA THR A 809 -15.00 5.32 16.29
C THR A 809 -15.34 6.59 17.06
N ASP A 810 -15.33 7.74 16.38
CA ASP A 810 -15.59 9.05 17.01
C ASP A 810 -15.91 10.14 15.96
N TYR A 811 -16.36 11.33 16.39
CA TYR A 811 -16.61 12.51 15.54
C TYR A 811 -17.66 12.32 14.44
N ASN A 812 -18.63 11.43 14.60
CA ASN A 812 -19.72 11.26 13.64
C ASN A 812 -20.93 12.12 14.00
N ALA A 813 -21.75 12.51 13.02
CA ALA A 813 -22.93 13.34 13.23
C ALA A 813 -24.22 12.73 12.66
N THR A 814 -25.34 12.99 13.34
CA THR A 814 -26.68 12.71 12.82
C THR A 814 -27.71 13.75 13.29
N ASP A 815 -28.72 14.02 12.45
CA ASP A 815 -29.91 14.81 12.83
C ASP A 815 -30.90 14.02 13.70
N GLY A 816 -30.69 12.71 13.85
CA GLY A 816 -31.44 11.83 14.73
C GLY A 816 -30.98 11.85 16.19
N THR A 817 -31.64 11.03 17.02
CA THR A 817 -31.31 10.85 18.44
C THR A 817 -30.45 9.62 18.72
N ASP A 818 -30.24 8.76 17.71
CA ASP A 818 -29.59 7.48 17.90
C ASP A 818 -28.07 7.69 17.99
N ASP A 819 -27.54 7.32 19.15
CA ASP A 819 -26.12 7.37 19.47
C ASP A 819 -25.42 6.11 18.95
N ILE A 820 -24.20 6.27 18.43
CA ILE A 820 -23.33 5.19 17.96
C ILE A 820 -22.82 4.32 19.11
N GLY A 821 -22.85 4.83 20.35
CA GLY A 821 -22.61 4.07 21.59
C GLY A 821 -21.14 3.93 22.01
N THR A 822 -20.21 4.58 21.30
CA THR A 822 -18.78 4.68 21.60
C THR A 822 -18.23 6.00 21.05
N GLY A 823 -17.08 6.50 21.52
CA GLY A 823 -16.52 7.80 21.13
C GLY A 823 -17.16 8.98 21.86
N ASP A 824 -16.36 9.99 22.21
CA ASP A 824 -16.77 11.10 23.09
C ASP A 824 -17.24 12.36 22.34
N ASN A 825 -16.97 12.45 21.03
CA ASN A 825 -17.17 13.65 20.20
C ASN A 825 -18.27 13.47 19.14
N ASN A 826 -19.06 12.39 19.19
CA ASN A 826 -20.20 12.23 18.30
C ASN A 826 -21.31 13.24 18.58
N ILE A 827 -22.00 13.67 17.52
CA ILE A 827 -23.02 14.72 17.56
C ILE A 827 -24.37 14.15 17.15
N ILE A 828 -25.29 14.07 18.09
CA ILE A 828 -26.70 13.71 17.85
C ILE A 828 -27.58 14.96 17.85
N ASN A 829 -28.73 14.90 17.17
CA ASN A 829 -29.64 16.03 16.94
C ASN A 829 -28.94 17.23 16.29
N ALA A 830 -27.95 16.98 15.44
CA ALA A 830 -27.26 18.03 14.68
C ALA A 830 -28.24 18.77 13.77
N SER A 831 -28.07 20.09 13.64
CA SER A 831 -28.80 20.90 12.67
C SER A 831 -28.15 20.79 11.30
N ILE A 832 -28.71 19.95 10.43
CA ILE A 832 -28.16 19.68 9.10
C ILE A 832 -29.01 20.35 8.01
N SER A 833 -28.37 21.09 7.11
CA SER A 833 -29.00 21.76 5.97
C SER A 833 -28.12 21.63 4.73
N PHE A 834 -28.66 21.04 3.67
CA PHE A 834 -27.99 20.94 2.37
C PHE A 834 -28.44 22.04 1.41
N VAL A 835 -27.66 22.28 0.35
CA VAL A 835 -28.00 23.23 -0.72
C VAL A 835 -29.36 22.90 -1.37
N SER A 836 -29.65 21.62 -1.63
CA SER A 836 -30.96 21.15 -2.11
C SER A 836 -31.23 19.72 -1.70
N THR A 837 -32.39 19.48 -1.08
CA THR A 837 -32.93 18.13 -0.81
C THR A 837 -34.12 17.79 -1.73
N THR A 838 -34.28 18.53 -2.84
CA THR A 838 -35.40 18.32 -3.75
C THR A 838 -35.20 17.03 -4.54
N THR A 839 -36.11 16.05 -4.36
CA THR A 839 -36.03 14.73 -4.99
C THR A 839 -35.76 14.79 -6.50
N GLY A 840 -34.72 14.11 -6.95
CA GLY A 840 -34.26 14.08 -8.36
C GLY A 840 -33.36 15.26 -8.75
N SER A 841 -33.04 16.15 -7.81
CA SER A 841 -32.14 17.30 -7.97
C SER A 841 -31.41 17.60 -6.66
N GLU A 842 -31.11 16.54 -5.91
CA GLU A 842 -30.38 16.58 -4.66
C GLU A 842 -29.00 17.19 -4.88
N ASP A 843 -28.59 18.03 -3.94
CA ASP A 843 -27.34 18.75 -3.89
C ASP A 843 -26.93 18.78 -2.42
N LEU A 844 -26.14 17.78 -2.03
CA LEU A 844 -25.86 17.45 -0.63
C LEU A 844 -24.57 18.11 -0.12
N HIS A 845 -24.10 19.16 -0.79
CA HIS A 845 -23.13 20.09 -0.21
C HIS A 845 -23.76 20.77 1.02
N LEU A 846 -22.94 21.00 2.04
CA LEU A 846 -23.32 21.67 3.27
C LEU A 846 -23.63 23.14 2.99
N ASP A 847 -24.70 23.67 3.58
CA ASP A 847 -24.93 25.11 3.61
C ASP A 847 -24.02 25.77 4.68
N PRO A 848 -22.99 26.54 4.31
CA PRO A 848 -21.99 27.07 5.25
C PRO A 848 -22.56 28.03 6.31
N ASP A 849 -23.75 28.60 6.08
CA ASP A 849 -24.36 29.56 7.02
C ASP A 849 -25.32 28.87 8.03
N ALA A 850 -25.56 27.56 7.89
CA ALA A 850 -26.63 26.84 8.60
C ALA A 850 -26.16 25.61 9.41
N ASN A 851 -24.93 25.14 9.19
CA ASN A 851 -24.43 23.85 9.69
C ASN A 851 -23.35 24.01 10.77
N THR A 852 -23.56 24.89 11.75
CA THR A 852 -22.54 25.18 12.80
C THR A 852 -22.18 23.98 13.67
N ASP A 853 -22.99 22.93 13.67
CA ASP A 853 -22.75 21.73 14.46
C ASP A 853 -21.75 20.77 13.80
N VAL A 854 -21.55 20.87 12.47
CA VAL A 854 -20.78 19.88 11.69
C VAL A 854 -19.62 20.49 10.90
N ILE A 855 -19.60 21.82 10.74
CA ILE A 855 -18.48 22.54 10.12
C ILE A 855 -17.32 22.66 11.12
N ASP A 856 -16.10 22.37 10.67
CA ASP A 856 -14.86 22.33 11.45
C ASP A 856 -14.94 21.42 12.71
N ALA A 857 -15.90 20.49 12.74
CA ALA A 857 -16.22 19.68 13.93
C ALA A 857 -15.59 18.29 13.92
N GLY A 858 -15.04 17.85 12.78
CA GLY A 858 -14.44 16.54 12.58
C GLY A 858 -12.98 16.44 13.04
N ILE A 859 -12.49 15.20 13.16
CA ILE A 859 -11.07 14.91 13.37
C ILE A 859 -10.30 15.04 12.06
N ASN A 860 -9.06 15.52 12.13
CA ASN A 860 -8.17 15.60 10.97
C ASN A 860 -7.64 14.20 10.62
N LEU A 861 -7.93 13.73 9.40
CA LEU A 861 -7.56 12.40 8.90
C LEU A 861 -6.46 12.43 7.82
N ARG A 862 -5.64 13.49 7.76
CA ARG A 862 -4.56 13.59 6.75
C ARG A 862 -3.44 12.58 6.93
N THR A 863 -3.30 12.04 8.14
CA THR A 863 -2.23 11.13 8.56
C THR A 863 -2.83 9.96 9.34
N ASP A 864 -4.07 9.58 9.04
CA ASP A 864 -4.70 8.42 9.67
C ASP A 864 -4.13 7.16 9.00
N ALA A 865 -3.66 6.20 9.81
CA ALA A 865 -2.91 5.05 9.33
C ALA A 865 -3.68 4.19 8.30
N ASN A 866 -5.01 4.18 8.37
CA ASN A 866 -5.82 3.37 7.46
C ASN A 866 -6.22 4.13 6.19
N ILE A 867 -6.56 5.42 6.33
CA ILE A 867 -7.05 6.25 5.21
C ILE A 867 -6.55 7.69 5.34
N ASN A 868 -5.66 8.08 4.43
CA ASN A 868 -5.25 9.47 4.27
C ASN A 868 -6.30 10.27 3.48
N VAL A 869 -7.09 11.09 4.19
CA VAL A 869 -8.11 11.94 3.56
C VAL A 869 -7.62 13.37 3.42
N ILE A 870 -7.36 13.82 2.18
CA ILE A 870 -6.78 15.14 1.89
C ILE A 870 -7.72 16.10 1.16
N THR A 871 -8.63 15.55 0.34
CA THR A 871 -9.65 16.26 -0.42
C THR A 871 -11.05 15.86 0.05
N ASP A 872 -12.06 16.61 -0.35
CA ASP A 872 -13.48 16.29 -0.17
C ASP A 872 -14.08 15.65 -1.45
N ILE A 873 -15.41 15.49 -1.47
CA ILE A 873 -16.17 14.82 -2.55
C ILE A 873 -15.97 15.44 -3.95
N ASP A 874 -15.71 16.74 -4.05
CA ASP A 874 -15.58 17.42 -5.34
C ASP A 874 -14.11 17.71 -5.72
N GLY A 875 -13.19 17.39 -4.81
CA GLY A 875 -11.74 17.49 -4.98
C GLY A 875 -11.14 18.74 -4.33
N GLY A 876 -11.94 19.53 -3.61
CA GLY A 876 -11.47 20.63 -2.80
C GLY A 876 -10.58 20.15 -1.66
N THR A 877 -9.52 20.91 -1.35
CA THR A 877 -8.68 20.64 -0.19
C THR A 877 -9.46 20.89 1.09
N ARG A 878 -9.46 19.93 2.02
CA ARG A 878 -10.07 20.13 3.34
C ARG A 878 -9.37 21.20 4.16
N SER A 879 -10.02 21.77 5.17
CA SER A 879 -9.34 22.64 6.14
C SER A 879 -8.56 21.82 7.19
N ASN A 880 -8.05 22.47 8.24
CA ASN A 880 -7.45 21.76 9.39
C ASN A 880 -8.50 21.27 10.39
N GLY A 881 -9.66 21.93 10.46
CA GLY A 881 -10.86 21.40 11.10
C GLY A 881 -11.70 20.75 10.01
N PHE A 882 -11.76 19.43 9.98
CA PHE A 882 -12.54 18.77 8.94
C PHE A 882 -14.01 19.04 9.17
N ASP A 883 -14.77 19.24 8.10
CA ASP A 883 -16.21 19.11 8.19
C ASP A 883 -16.60 17.63 8.38
N ILE A 884 -17.64 17.40 9.19
CA ILE A 884 -18.24 16.06 9.32
C ILE A 884 -19.12 15.83 8.08
N GLY A 885 -18.80 14.79 7.31
CA GLY A 885 -19.42 14.45 6.04
C GLY A 885 -18.43 14.38 4.88
N ALA A 886 -18.94 14.17 3.68
CA ALA A 886 -18.14 14.07 2.45
C ALA A 886 -17.72 15.41 1.87
N ASP A 887 -18.41 16.50 2.22
CA ASP A 887 -18.21 17.85 1.67
C ASP A 887 -17.44 18.74 2.66
N GLU A 888 -16.55 19.60 2.17
CA GLU A 888 -15.95 20.68 2.93
C GLU A 888 -16.61 22.02 2.55
N ALA A 889 -17.44 22.55 3.44
CA ALA A 889 -18.31 23.68 3.17
C ALA A 889 -17.53 24.93 2.77
N ALA A 890 -17.83 25.44 1.57
CA ALA A 890 -17.22 26.66 1.07
C ALA A 890 -17.54 27.89 1.94
N VAL A 891 -16.55 28.74 2.20
CA VAL A 891 -16.76 29.97 2.98
C VAL A 891 -17.45 31.04 2.12
N LYS A 892 -18.58 31.59 2.58
CA LYS A 892 -19.28 32.67 1.89
C LYS A 892 -18.69 34.04 2.20
N ILE A 893 -18.27 34.74 1.16
CA ILE A 893 -17.78 36.12 1.24
C ILE A 893 -18.84 37.08 0.70
N TYR A 894 -19.27 38.04 1.53
CA TYR A 894 -20.26 39.04 1.15
C TYR A 894 -19.64 40.44 0.99
N ARG A 895 -19.95 41.10 -0.13
CA ARG A 895 -19.56 42.49 -0.41
C ARG A 895 -20.70 43.28 -1.04
N SER A 896 -20.71 44.59 -0.85
CA SER A 896 -21.73 45.49 -1.41
C SER A 896 -21.15 46.47 -2.42
N VAL A 897 -21.94 46.77 -3.45
CA VAL A 897 -21.68 47.82 -4.43
C VAL A 897 -22.76 48.88 -4.31
N GLY A 898 -22.37 50.12 -4.05
CA GLY A 898 -23.25 51.28 -4.11
C GLY A 898 -22.62 52.38 -4.97
N PRO A 899 -23.10 52.61 -6.20
CA PRO A 899 -22.46 53.53 -7.13
C PRO A 899 -22.18 54.91 -6.54
N SER A 900 -20.93 55.37 -6.64
CA SER A 900 -20.45 56.69 -6.15
C SER A 900 -20.61 56.98 -4.64
N ASN A 901 -21.02 56.01 -3.82
CA ASN A 901 -21.32 56.26 -2.41
C ASN A 901 -20.10 56.08 -1.50
N THR A 902 -19.45 57.19 -1.14
CA THR A 902 -18.32 57.22 -0.19
C THR A 902 -18.73 57.65 1.22
N THR A 903 -20.02 57.87 1.46
CA THR A 903 -20.53 58.36 2.75
C THR A 903 -21.02 57.22 3.63
N ALA A 904 -20.89 57.35 4.96
CA ALA A 904 -21.44 56.37 5.88
C ALA A 904 -22.97 56.32 5.79
N LEU A 905 -23.51 55.12 5.65
CA LEU A 905 -24.96 54.83 5.67
C LEU A 905 -25.56 55.01 7.06
N SER A 906 -24.77 54.76 8.11
CA SER A 906 -25.15 54.91 9.52
C SER A 906 -23.89 55.07 10.40
N THR A 907 -24.03 55.68 11.58
CA THR A 907 -22.92 55.96 12.52
C THR A 907 -23.35 55.81 13.99
N GLY A 908 -22.39 55.51 14.86
CA GLY A 908 -22.63 55.14 16.28
C GLY A 908 -22.93 56.27 17.27
N SER A 909 -23.13 57.52 16.86
CA SER A 909 -23.21 58.69 17.76
C SER A 909 -24.26 58.63 18.89
N SER A 910 -25.31 57.80 18.75
CA SER A 910 -26.28 57.50 19.83
C SER A 910 -26.82 56.07 19.77
N THR A 911 -26.15 55.21 19.01
CA THR A 911 -26.55 53.83 18.77
C THR A 911 -25.33 52.97 19.03
N THR A 912 -25.43 52.09 20.00
CA THR A 912 -24.36 51.18 20.37
C THR A 912 -24.36 49.95 19.48
N LEU A 913 -23.17 49.48 19.11
CA LEU A 913 -22.90 48.21 18.44
C LEU A 913 -22.36 47.21 19.47
N THR A 914 -22.92 46.01 19.47
CA THR A 914 -22.35 44.86 20.15
C THR A 914 -22.22 43.73 19.13
N ILE A 915 -21.01 43.19 18.96
CA ILE A 915 -20.76 41.98 18.18
C ILE A 915 -20.36 40.89 19.15
N ASN A 916 -21.16 39.83 19.19
CA ASN A 916 -20.86 38.60 19.89
C ASN A 916 -21.04 37.44 18.91
N ASP A 917 -20.04 36.57 18.80
CA ASP A 917 -19.95 35.53 17.79
C ASP A 917 -20.21 36.13 16.39
N LEU A 918 -21.15 35.58 15.62
CA LEU A 918 -21.54 36.08 14.30
C LEU A 918 -22.67 37.12 14.34
N THR A 919 -23.11 37.61 15.51
CA THR A 919 -24.27 38.50 15.61
C THR A 919 -23.88 39.93 15.98
N ALA A 920 -24.11 40.87 15.05
CA ALA A 920 -24.07 42.30 15.31
C ALA A 920 -25.45 42.80 15.76
N THR A 921 -25.52 43.38 16.97
CA THR A 921 -26.72 43.98 17.54
C THR A 921 -26.54 45.48 17.70
N PHE A 922 -27.47 46.25 17.13
CA PHE A 922 -27.55 47.69 17.29
C PHE A 922 -28.66 48.06 18.30
N SER A 923 -28.40 49.00 19.21
CA SER A 923 -29.43 49.42 20.19
C SER A 923 -30.60 50.21 19.59
N THR A 924 -30.50 50.61 18.31
CA THR A 924 -31.60 51.20 17.54
C THR A 924 -31.67 50.57 16.14
N ALA A 925 -32.85 50.65 15.53
CA ALA A 925 -33.08 50.13 14.18
C ALA A 925 -32.24 50.89 13.14
N GLN A 926 -31.56 50.14 12.27
CA GLN A 926 -30.77 50.68 11.16
C GLN A 926 -31.66 50.96 9.92
N PRO A 927 -31.26 51.91 9.05
CA PRO A 927 -31.93 52.21 7.78
C PRO A 927 -32.26 50.96 6.93
N ASP A 928 -33.41 50.98 6.25
CA ASP A 928 -33.88 49.83 5.46
C ASP A 928 -33.07 49.56 4.19
N ASN A 929 -32.18 50.46 3.78
CA ASN A 929 -31.25 50.27 2.66
C ASN A 929 -29.91 49.63 3.07
N ILE A 930 -29.75 49.29 4.36
CA ILE A 930 -28.63 48.51 4.88
C ILE A 930 -28.97 47.02 4.83
N GLY A 931 -28.02 46.21 4.37
CA GLY A 931 -28.22 44.80 4.14
C GLY A 931 -26.93 44.06 3.83
N VAL A 932 -27.07 42.89 3.22
CA VAL A 932 -25.97 41.98 2.88
C VAL A 932 -24.87 42.67 2.08
N GLY A 933 -23.63 42.37 2.43
CA GLY A 933 -22.42 42.93 1.87
C GLY A 933 -22.00 44.29 2.43
N ASP A 934 -22.82 44.99 3.23
CA ASP A 934 -22.39 46.27 3.82
C ASP A 934 -21.29 46.07 4.87
N ALA A 935 -20.31 46.97 4.88
CA ALA A 935 -19.14 46.92 5.75
C ALA A 935 -19.33 47.78 7.00
N ILE A 936 -19.16 47.18 8.17
CA ILE A 936 -19.22 47.81 9.49
C ILE A 936 -17.78 47.96 9.98
N GLN A 937 -17.27 49.19 10.06
CA GLN A 937 -15.99 49.47 10.72
C GLN A 937 -16.23 49.94 12.14
N TYR A 938 -15.40 49.54 13.09
CA TYR A 938 -15.57 49.84 14.51
C TYR A 938 -14.24 49.85 15.26
N ASP A 939 -14.28 50.42 16.47
CA ASP A 939 -13.20 50.41 17.45
C ASP A 939 -13.39 49.22 18.39
N SER A 940 -12.56 48.19 18.24
CA SER A 940 -12.75 46.91 18.94
C SER A 940 -12.25 46.91 20.39
N ASP A 941 -11.33 47.81 20.75
CA ASP A 941 -10.70 47.88 22.08
C ASP A 941 -10.99 49.20 22.83
N ASN A 942 -11.84 50.06 22.25
CA ASN A 942 -12.29 51.33 22.80
C ASN A 942 -11.13 52.34 23.00
N ASN A 943 -10.17 52.35 22.08
CA ASN A 943 -9.01 53.26 22.08
C ASN A 943 -9.20 54.53 21.21
N ASN A 944 -10.41 54.74 20.68
CA ASN A 944 -10.83 55.77 19.73
C ASN A 944 -10.18 55.68 18.33
N SER A 945 -9.67 54.52 17.95
CA SER A 945 -9.16 54.22 16.61
C SER A 945 -9.93 53.06 16.00
N ILE A 946 -10.31 53.20 14.74
CA ILE A 946 -10.87 52.09 13.97
C ILE A 946 -9.76 51.07 13.70
N ASP A 947 -9.98 49.84 14.13
CA ASP A 947 -9.04 48.73 13.98
C ASP A 947 -9.70 47.41 13.56
N ALA A 948 -11.04 47.38 13.49
CA ALA A 948 -11.78 46.20 13.05
C ALA A 948 -12.85 46.53 11.99
N ILE A 949 -13.17 45.52 11.19
CA ILE A 949 -14.20 45.56 10.16
C ILE A 949 -14.95 44.23 10.10
N ALA A 950 -16.27 44.28 9.86
CA ALA A 950 -17.12 43.13 9.66
C ALA A 950 -18.10 43.39 8.50
N PHE A 951 -18.62 42.35 7.86
CA PHE A 951 -19.50 42.42 6.69
C PHE A 951 -20.83 41.75 6.99
N ILE A 952 -21.94 42.39 6.62
CA ILE A 952 -23.28 41.83 6.84
C ILE A 952 -23.49 40.64 5.90
N ALA A 953 -23.77 39.47 6.46
CA ALA A 953 -24.05 38.24 5.73
C ALA A 953 -25.55 37.97 5.61
N LYS A 954 -26.33 38.41 6.61
CA LYS A 954 -27.78 38.26 6.66
C LYS A 954 -28.42 39.31 7.56
N ARG A 955 -29.59 39.82 7.17
CA ARG A 955 -30.44 40.66 8.02
C ARG A 955 -31.37 39.78 8.84
N LEU A 956 -31.16 39.73 10.16
CA LEU A 956 -32.02 38.97 11.08
C LEU A 956 -33.25 39.80 11.49
N SER A 957 -33.03 41.09 11.72
CA SER A 957 -34.07 42.10 11.97
C SER A 957 -33.57 43.50 11.60
N SER A 958 -34.35 44.55 11.84
CA SER A 958 -33.87 45.93 11.64
C SER A 958 -32.73 46.35 12.58
N SER A 959 -32.47 45.60 13.65
CA SER A 959 -31.44 45.90 14.66
C SER A 959 -30.45 44.75 14.91
N GLN A 960 -30.59 43.63 14.20
CA GLN A 960 -29.69 42.47 14.33
C GLN A 960 -29.31 41.91 12.96
N TYR A 961 -28.03 41.62 12.80
CA TYR A 961 -27.44 41.16 11.54
C TYR A 961 -26.46 40.03 11.84
N LEU A 962 -26.47 39.00 10.98
CA LEU A 962 -25.37 38.04 10.91
C LEU A 962 -24.20 38.74 10.20
N VAL A 963 -23.00 38.63 10.75
CA VAL A 963 -21.80 39.31 10.27
C VAL A 963 -20.58 38.38 10.26
N HIS A 964 -19.70 38.57 9.30
CA HIS A 964 -18.41 37.87 9.21
C HIS A 964 -17.24 38.86 9.17
N SER A 965 -16.04 38.37 9.44
CA SER A 965 -14.80 39.07 9.12
C SER A 965 -14.62 39.25 7.60
N ALA A 966 -13.54 39.91 7.18
CA ALA A 966 -13.18 40.03 5.76
C ALA A 966 -13.03 38.66 5.08
N SER A 967 -12.50 37.67 5.79
CA SER A 967 -12.25 36.30 5.31
C SER A 967 -13.44 35.35 5.53
N GLY A 968 -14.62 35.84 5.91
CA GLY A 968 -15.79 35.00 6.13
C GLY A 968 -15.82 34.25 7.48
N THR A 969 -14.82 34.47 8.34
CA THR A 969 -14.72 33.84 9.67
C THR A 969 -15.38 34.70 10.77
N LEU A 970 -15.17 34.33 12.04
CA LEU A 970 -15.64 35.12 13.19
C LEU A 970 -15.08 36.57 13.17
N PRO A 971 -15.93 37.60 13.31
CA PRO A 971 -15.48 38.98 13.46
C PRO A 971 -14.91 39.25 14.86
N THR A 972 -14.12 40.33 14.99
CA THR A 972 -13.63 40.79 16.29
C THR A 972 -14.79 41.19 17.20
N VAL A 973 -14.84 40.62 18.41
CA VAL A 973 -15.91 40.92 19.37
C VAL A 973 -15.82 42.36 19.88
N VAL A 974 -16.96 42.99 20.11
CA VAL A 974 -17.04 44.35 20.68
C VAL A 974 -18.32 44.49 21.50
N SER A 975 -18.29 45.31 22.56
CA SER A 975 -19.43 45.50 23.46
C SER A 975 -19.77 46.97 23.64
N ASN A 976 -21.01 47.32 23.29
CA ASN A 976 -21.57 48.66 23.45
C ASN A 976 -20.73 49.79 22.83
N ASP A 977 -20.09 49.54 21.70
CA ASP A 977 -19.26 50.52 21.01
C ASP A 977 -20.11 51.62 20.35
N ASN A 978 -19.63 52.85 20.37
CA ASN A 978 -20.22 54.01 19.73
C ASN A 978 -19.35 54.58 18.59
N ASP A 979 -18.13 54.09 18.43
CA ASP A 979 -17.15 54.53 17.44
C ASP A 979 -17.18 53.61 16.20
N TRP A 980 -18.37 53.44 15.61
CA TRP A 980 -18.58 52.63 14.41
C TRP A 980 -19.30 53.37 13.28
N GLN A 981 -19.11 52.88 12.05
CA GLN A 981 -19.74 53.42 10.84
C GLN A 981 -20.02 52.29 9.82
N ILE A 982 -21.11 52.42 9.05
CA ILE A 982 -21.49 51.44 8.02
C ILE A 982 -21.29 52.03 6.62
N TYR A 983 -20.63 51.30 5.72
CA TYR A 983 -20.33 51.72 4.35
C TYR A 983 -20.71 50.64 3.32
N ARG A 984 -20.82 51.05 2.06
CA ARG A 984 -20.71 50.13 0.93
C ARG A 984 -19.27 49.66 0.79
N SER A 985 -19.03 48.38 0.49
CA SER A 985 -17.67 47.85 0.27
C SER A 985 -17.02 48.50 -0.94
N TYR A 986 -17.79 48.71 -2.00
CA TYR A 986 -17.36 49.21 -3.30
C TYR A 986 -18.26 50.32 -3.83
N THR A 987 -17.69 51.22 -4.64
CA THR A 987 -18.41 52.37 -5.23
C THR A 987 -18.75 52.20 -6.71
N SER A 988 -18.45 51.05 -7.31
CA SER A 988 -18.96 50.59 -8.61
C SER A 988 -18.69 49.10 -8.77
N LEU A 989 -19.41 48.41 -9.65
CA LEU A 989 -19.15 47.00 -9.91
C LEU A 989 -17.78 46.79 -10.57
N SER A 990 -17.33 47.74 -11.39
CA SER A 990 -15.97 47.72 -11.96
C SER A 990 -14.87 47.79 -10.91
N LEU A 991 -15.10 48.44 -9.76
CA LEU A 991 -14.11 48.49 -8.67
C LEU A 991 -14.16 47.23 -7.80
N ALA A 992 -15.34 46.61 -7.65
CA ALA A 992 -15.45 45.31 -6.99
C ALA A 992 -14.69 44.22 -7.76
N GLU A 993 -14.77 44.24 -9.09
CA GLU A 993 -14.03 43.31 -9.95
C GLU A 993 -12.50 43.40 -9.78
N THR A 994 -11.99 44.60 -9.49
CA THR A 994 -10.55 44.85 -9.32
C THR A 994 -10.12 44.91 -7.85
N GLY A 995 -10.97 44.46 -6.90
CA GLY A 995 -10.66 44.49 -5.46
C GLY A 995 -10.41 45.90 -4.91
N THR A 996 -10.85 46.96 -5.60
CA THR A 996 -10.51 48.36 -5.23
C THR A 996 -11.58 48.98 -4.34
N GLU A 997 -11.33 49.06 -3.03
CA GLU A 997 -12.41 49.29 -2.08
C GLU A 997 -12.81 50.75 -1.91
N ASN A 998 -13.96 50.96 -1.26
CA ASN A 998 -14.53 52.26 -0.99
C ASN A 998 -13.58 53.14 -0.16
N THR A 999 -13.16 54.26 -0.74
CA THR A 999 -12.25 55.21 -0.10
C THR A 999 -12.84 55.96 1.09
N GLY A 1000 -14.14 55.78 1.38
CA GLY A 1000 -14.79 56.22 2.62
C GLY A 1000 -14.46 55.37 3.86
N ILE A 1001 -14.12 54.08 3.68
CA ILE A 1001 -13.78 53.15 4.78
C ILE A 1001 -12.42 53.52 5.38
N ASN A 1002 -12.18 53.46 6.68
CA ASN A 1002 -10.93 53.89 7.30
C ASN A 1002 -9.71 53.15 6.69
N PRO A 1003 -8.64 53.85 6.26
CA PRO A 1003 -7.44 53.23 5.70
C PRO A 1003 -6.79 52.12 6.55
N THR A 1004 -6.98 52.11 7.87
CA THR A 1004 -6.42 51.07 8.76
C THR A 1004 -7.04 49.70 8.59
N VAL A 1005 -8.29 49.64 8.13
CA VAL A 1005 -9.07 48.40 7.92
C VAL A 1005 -9.48 48.23 6.45
N ARG A 1006 -9.02 49.13 5.58
CA ARG A 1006 -9.11 49.04 4.11
C ARG A 1006 -7.99 48.14 3.59
N ASN A 1007 -8.07 47.60 2.37
CA ASN A 1007 -7.25 46.48 1.85
C ASN A 1007 -7.71 45.11 2.38
N PHE A 1008 -9.02 44.94 2.57
CA PHE A 1008 -9.59 43.64 2.93
C PHE A 1008 -9.67 42.71 1.72
N ASP A 1009 -9.54 43.25 0.50
CA ASP A 1009 -9.59 42.53 -0.77
C ASP A 1009 -8.38 42.98 -1.63
N THR A 1010 -7.49 42.05 -2.03
CA THR A 1010 -6.16 42.41 -2.58
C THR A 1010 -5.88 41.93 -4.00
N TRP A 1011 -6.85 41.30 -4.67
CA TRP A 1011 -6.67 40.80 -6.04
C TRP A 1011 -6.83 41.91 -7.09
N SER A 1012 -6.49 41.59 -8.34
CA SER A 1012 -6.71 42.49 -9.49
C SER A 1012 -7.18 41.67 -10.70
N GLY A 1013 -8.43 41.87 -11.11
CA GLY A 1013 -9.01 41.20 -12.28
C GLY A 1013 -9.38 39.74 -12.02
N GLY A 1014 -10.11 39.49 -10.92
CA GLY A 1014 -10.59 38.16 -10.54
C GLY A 1014 -9.74 37.42 -9.50
N HIS A 1015 -10.31 36.33 -8.97
CA HIS A 1015 -9.76 35.50 -7.90
C HIS A 1015 -10.06 34.02 -8.14
N ASP A 1016 -9.20 33.12 -7.67
CA ASP A 1016 -9.43 31.68 -7.76
C ASP A 1016 -10.32 31.22 -6.59
N LEU A 1017 -11.60 30.97 -6.87
CA LEU A 1017 -12.56 30.63 -5.82
C LEU A 1017 -12.49 29.17 -5.39
N VAL A 1018 -12.03 28.29 -6.29
CA VAL A 1018 -11.93 26.85 -6.06
C VAL A 1018 -10.80 26.59 -5.06
N THR A 1019 -9.60 27.12 -5.35
CA THR A 1019 -8.43 26.96 -4.46
C THR A 1019 -8.67 27.59 -3.09
N ALA A 1020 -9.40 28.71 -3.03
CA ALA A 1020 -9.73 29.39 -1.79
C ALA A 1020 -10.89 28.72 -1.02
N ASN A 1021 -11.58 27.74 -1.63
CA ASN A 1021 -12.86 27.18 -1.19
C ASN A 1021 -13.87 28.27 -0.76
N ASN A 1022 -14.18 29.22 -1.65
CA ASN A 1022 -15.06 30.36 -1.34
C ASN A 1022 -16.25 30.51 -2.30
N ILE A 1023 -17.35 31.03 -1.78
CA ILE A 1023 -18.48 31.54 -2.58
C ILE A 1023 -18.54 33.06 -2.44
N TRP A 1024 -18.40 33.78 -3.55
CA TRP A 1024 -18.40 35.24 -3.55
C TRP A 1024 -19.76 35.82 -3.88
N ASN A 1025 -20.29 36.66 -2.98
CA ASN A 1025 -21.61 37.27 -3.07
C ASN A 1025 -21.48 38.81 -3.14
N ILE A 1026 -21.66 39.38 -4.33
CA ILE A 1026 -21.62 40.82 -4.57
C ILE A 1026 -23.05 41.37 -4.69
N ALA A 1027 -23.47 42.10 -3.68
CA ALA A 1027 -24.79 42.72 -3.58
C ALA A 1027 -24.80 44.14 -4.14
N CYS A 1028 -25.60 44.40 -5.18
CA CYS A 1028 -25.69 45.69 -5.85
C CYS A 1028 -26.89 46.53 -5.36
N TYR A 1029 -26.61 47.75 -4.88
CA TYR A 1029 -27.57 48.67 -4.28
C TYR A 1029 -27.81 49.91 -5.14
N GLY A 1030 -29.07 50.34 -5.22
CA GLY A 1030 -29.51 51.49 -6.03
C GLY A 1030 -29.18 52.85 -5.42
N ASP A 1031 -27.92 53.08 -5.04
CA ASP A 1031 -27.48 54.35 -4.43
C ASP A 1031 -27.31 55.47 -5.48
N ALA A 1032 -26.86 55.13 -6.69
CA ALA A 1032 -26.82 56.00 -7.87
C ALA A 1032 -26.74 55.14 -9.16
N VAL A 1033 -26.64 55.80 -10.31
CA VAL A 1033 -26.33 55.13 -11.60
C VAL A 1033 -24.86 54.70 -11.58
N ASP A 1034 -24.60 53.42 -11.83
CA ASP A 1034 -23.24 52.95 -12.12
C ASP A 1034 -22.91 53.33 -13.57
N THR A 1035 -21.84 54.09 -13.79
CA THR A 1035 -21.52 54.65 -15.13
C THR A 1035 -20.27 54.03 -15.74
N THR A 1036 -19.64 53.10 -15.01
CA THR A 1036 -18.40 52.46 -15.43
C THR A 1036 -18.75 51.09 -16.00
N ALA A 1037 -18.49 50.90 -17.30
CA ALA A 1037 -18.61 49.58 -17.92
C ALA A 1037 -17.66 48.60 -17.23
N VAL A 1038 -18.16 47.40 -16.92
CA VAL A 1038 -17.39 46.33 -16.29
C VAL A 1038 -17.36 45.11 -17.20
N THR A 1039 -16.22 44.43 -17.24
CA THR A 1039 -16.09 43.08 -17.78
C THR A 1039 -15.81 42.17 -16.60
N ILE A 1040 -16.57 41.08 -16.46
CA ILE A 1040 -16.34 40.07 -15.42
C ILE A 1040 -15.42 39.02 -16.02
N ASP A 1041 -14.19 38.92 -15.53
CA ASP A 1041 -13.12 38.07 -16.09
C ASP A 1041 -12.06 37.73 -15.02
N GLY A 1042 -11.30 36.65 -15.25
CA GLY A 1042 -10.19 36.23 -14.40
C GLY A 1042 -10.56 35.54 -13.08
N TRP A 1043 -11.82 35.11 -12.93
CA TRP A 1043 -12.27 34.25 -11.82
C TRP A 1043 -12.14 32.78 -12.20
N THR A 1044 -11.55 31.95 -11.32
CA THR A 1044 -11.67 30.49 -11.40
C THR A 1044 -12.87 30.08 -10.56
N THR A 1045 -13.82 29.32 -11.12
CA THR A 1045 -15.06 28.92 -10.44
C THR A 1045 -15.37 27.44 -10.62
N GLY A 1046 -16.01 26.83 -9.64
CA GLY A 1046 -16.61 25.50 -9.68
C GLY A 1046 -18.12 25.56 -9.39
N SER A 1047 -18.76 24.41 -9.27
CA SER A 1047 -20.17 24.32 -8.85
C SER A 1047 -20.35 24.61 -7.37
N GLY A 1048 -19.42 24.17 -6.52
CA GLY A 1048 -19.32 24.54 -5.09
C GLY A 1048 -18.78 25.95 -4.85
N ASN A 1049 -17.94 26.49 -5.75
CA ASN A 1049 -17.27 27.78 -5.57
C ASN A 1049 -17.54 28.75 -6.72
N TYR A 1050 -18.49 29.67 -6.55
CA TYR A 1050 -18.94 30.54 -7.63
C TYR A 1050 -19.06 32.01 -7.24
N LEU A 1051 -19.02 32.88 -8.26
CA LEU A 1051 -19.30 34.30 -8.15
C LEU A 1051 -20.79 34.59 -8.40
N LYS A 1052 -21.44 35.22 -7.42
CA LYS A 1052 -22.84 35.64 -7.49
C LYS A 1052 -22.94 37.16 -7.39
N ILE A 1053 -23.31 37.81 -8.49
CA ILE A 1053 -23.63 39.25 -8.53
C ILE A 1053 -25.15 39.42 -8.58
N PHE A 1054 -25.72 40.12 -7.61
CA PHE A 1054 -27.18 40.20 -7.48
C PHE A 1054 -27.66 41.49 -6.83
N THR A 1055 -28.91 41.87 -7.09
CA THR A 1055 -29.60 42.92 -6.34
C THR A 1055 -30.42 42.31 -5.20
N PRO A 1056 -30.19 42.69 -3.92
CA PRO A 1056 -30.96 42.24 -2.76
C PRO A 1056 -32.48 42.45 -2.89
N VAL A 1057 -33.26 41.47 -2.45
CA VAL A 1057 -34.73 41.46 -2.57
C VAL A 1057 -35.44 41.10 -1.27
N SER A 1058 -35.01 40.03 -0.62
CA SER A 1058 -35.74 39.47 0.52
C SER A 1058 -35.49 40.26 1.79
N SER A 1059 -36.37 40.14 2.78
CA SER A 1059 -36.22 40.83 4.08
C SER A 1059 -34.97 40.37 4.85
N SER A 1060 -34.47 39.17 4.54
CA SER A 1060 -33.22 38.64 5.09
C SER A 1060 -31.97 39.15 4.35
N GLU A 1061 -32.13 39.78 3.19
CA GLU A 1061 -31.04 40.42 2.45
C GLU A 1061 -31.00 41.93 2.71
N VAL A 1062 -32.16 42.61 2.72
CA VAL A 1062 -32.29 44.07 2.85
C VAL A 1062 -33.68 44.46 3.37
N GLY A 1063 -33.86 45.65 3.93
CA GLY A 1063 -35.18 46.14 4.38
C GLY A 1063 -36.11 46.60 3.26
N VAL A 1064 -35.55 47.12 2.16
CA VAL A 1064 -36.30 47.48 0.94
C VAL A 1064 -35.57 46.90 -0.26
N THR A 1065 -36.32 46.21 -1.12
CA THR A 1065 -35.79 45.59 -2.33
C THR A 1065 -35.02 46.57 -3.22
N GLN A 1066 -33.85 46.13 -3.67
CA GLN A 1066 -32.97 46.81 -4.62
C GLN A 1066 -33.21 46.38 -6.07
N ARG A 1067 -34.08 45.37 -6.28
CA ARG A 1067 -34.43 44.83 -7.59
C ARG A 1067 -35.62 45.57 -8.21
N HIS A 1068 -35.53 45.84 -9.50
CA HIS A 1068 -36.65 46.37 -10.27
C HIS A 1068 -37.82 45.38 -10.39
N LYS A 1069 -39.05 45.87 -10.62
CA LYS A 1069 -40.26 45.03 -10.81
C LYS A 1069 -40.48 44.57 -12.26
N GLY A 1070 -39.40 44.37 -13.02
CA GLY A 1070 -39.45 44.06 -14.46
C GLY A 1070 -39.73 45.27 -15.36
N LYS A 1071 -39.46 46.48 -14.85
CA LYS A 1071 -39.53 47.75 -15.60
C LYS A 1071 -38.37 48.65 -15.16
N TRP A 1072 -37.95 49.57 -16.03
CA TRP A 1072 -36.94 50.57 -15.68
C TRP A 1072 -37.36 51.36 -14.43
N ASP A 1073 -36.47 51.44 -13.47
CA ASP A 1073 -36.67 52.11 -12.18
C ASP A 1073 -35.34 52.77 -11.78
N SER A 1074 -35.30 54.10 -11.79
CA SER A 1074 -34.09 54.87 -11.46
C SER A 1074 -33.70 54.77 -9.99
N ASP A 1075 -34.61 54.29 -9.14
CA ASP A 1075 -34.41 54.15 -7.70
C ASP A 1075 -33.92 52.73 -7.32
N LYS A 1076 -33.44 51.97 -8.32
CA LYS A 1076 -32.88 50.62 -8.22
C LYS A 1076 -31.50 50.59 -8.86
N TYR A 1077 -30.70 49.57 -8.55
CA TYR A 1077 -29.39 49.45 -9.16
C TYR A 1077 -29.51 49.40 -10.69
N ASN A 1078 -28.76 50.26 -11.36
CA ASN A 1078 -28.72 50.36 -12.82
C ASN A 1078 -27.30 50.74 -13.26
N ILE A 1079 -26.86 50.12 -14.36
CA ILE A 1079 -25.54 50.27 -15.00
C ILE A 1079 -25.72 50.48 -16.50
#